data_AF-Q2MEV6-F1
#
_entry.id   AF-Q2MEV6-F1
#
_cell.length_a   1.000
_cell.length_b   1.000
_cell.length_c   1.000
_cell.angle_alpha   90.00
_cell.angle_beta   90.00
_cell.angle_gamma   90.00
#
_symmetry.space_group_name_H-M   'P 1'
#
loop_
_entity.id
_entity.type
_entity.pdbx_description
1 polymer ?
#
loop_
_entity_poly.entity_id
_entity_poly.type
_entity_poly.pdbx_seq_one_letter_code
_entity_poly.pdbx_strand_id
1 'polypeptide(L)'
;MEGAAAGLGSTSVGRSSQPGRSYLFCHIESNARSSALLAGSTAMACGIKCHHWQNRVTSSEVISVASGVRSIARKMQQRCFKKGAAGEAFSNISSQLGCGRESLERPRSQTTRLAKKKQNAWSRGGVRVRADAVVQQSAGSDETTGNRLVENGVATLVTLKAVIDEKSGALLLKEELTKEKNDTTHASKSKLRKLKPSKIDDLPVELRQPPMNGNVVMPPQKQEGLEADVAGIGVDTLVAADSVYNKELSWLAFNWRVLHMALDVRTPLLERLRFLAISARNLDEFFCKRIGALKRQEAAGVENLINVQSRMAWTPQQQLKHVAKEVRLMVDTQIACLTEEVLPALKKNGFNLVDYEELHLHEKDQLRLYFKSSLEPILTPLAVDPGHPFPYIGNLTSSIAVVLRDPYDDAVQFAIVSVPSGLERWKSLAFSKNDEYNMNTFVSLEDIIINNLDLLFGGMEIMSAHVFRTTRNADVARNEEEAEDLLEMITDEMRELRFAPFVRLEVDCKMPLEVVQRLTMELGLSDKDDVYAICGPMALGELDSLVGKCNLTSPLVYTLWTSKTHPRLQGADVFEVIKKGDILLHHPYHSFVTSTQHFVEAAANDPKVAAIKATLYRTNNDSPVISALAKAAEAGKQVAVLVELKARFDEVRNMGFAQKLEDAGCNVAYGLVGLKTHCKCIMVVRKEDDGLRTYVHIGTGNYNPRTASVYTDFGLLSCDPDLGMDVADLFKYLTGYHRQVAYRKLLVAPGTMRNEFIWLIEREIANAQAGKPASIIVKCNGLDDQVMVTKLYEASKAGVNIDCIVRGMCRIRTGIPNVSDNIRVVSILGRFLEHHRIFRFENGGDAEYYMGSADWMTRNLTRRVEVVTPVEDEALQKELQEMLDACLCDRRKAWEMRPDGRYQLLGVGNMKDPPRKHIPQVASPKLIAAVESMGLHEGLMEIVAKRCRKAKKVNLRKQDGTAMKPRRQHDSS
;
A
#
# COMPACT_ATOMS: atom_id res chain seq x y z
N MET A 1 24.72 3.92 75.16
CA MET A 1 25.15 5.32 75.13
C MET A 1 25.77 5.61 73.76
N GLU A 2 26.13 6.88 73.50
CA GLU A 2 26.70 7.30 72.21
C GLU A 2 28.10 6.70 71.96
N GLY A 3 28.66 7.00 70.78
CA GLY A 3 30.08 6.81 70.50
C GLY A 3 30.34 6.51 69.03
N ALA A 4 31.30 7.21 68.42
CA ALA A 4 31.71 7.02 67.03
C ALA A 4 33.23 6.84 66.91
N ALA A 5 33.65 6.45 65.70
CA ALA A 5 34.99 6.55 65.12
C ALA A 5 36.04 5.45 65.38
N ALA A 6 36.56 4.93 64.23
CA ALA A 6 37.95 4.54 63.91
C ALA A 6 38.67 3.40 64.66
N GLY A 7 39.49 2.62 63.93
CA GLY A 7 40.58 1.84 64.53
C GLY A 7 41.01 0.53 63.84
N LEU A 8 41.99 0.62 62.95
CA LEU A 8 42.79 -0.43 62.27
C LEU A 8 43.28 -1.65 63.11
N GLY A 9 43.55 -2.79 62.42
CA GLY A 9 44.43 -3.91 62.85
C GLY A 9 43.71 -5.26 63.07
N SER A 10 44.00 -6.38 62.37
CA SER A 10 45.21 -7.26 62.38
C SER A 10 45.41 -8.02 63.71
N THR A 11 45.66 -9.34 63.80
CA THR A 11 46.27 -10.29 62.83
C THR A 11 46.12 -11.79 63.25
N SER A 12 46.22 -12.74 62.30
CA SER A 12 46.86 -14.10 62.44
C SER A 12 46.16 -15.19 63.33
N VAL A 13 46.47 -16.51 63.39
CA VAL A 13 47.42 -17.50 62.77
C VAL A 13 46.71 -18.89 62.60
N GLY A 14 47.10 -19.73 61.61
CA GLY A 14 46.97 -21.22 61.65
C GLY A 14 46.84 -21.88 60.26
N ARG A 15 47.81 -22.61 59.68
CA ARG A 15 48.37 -23.97 59.98
C ARG A 15 47.32 -25.11 59.93
N SER A 16 47.53 -26.25 59.26
CA SER A 16 48.66 -26.74 58.43
C SER A 16 48.35 -28.08 57.70
N SER A 17 49.27 -28.54 56.84
CA SER A 17 49.52 -29.93 56.35
C SER A 17 49.14 -30.35 54.90
N GLN A 18 50.13 -31.00 54.26
CA GLN A 18 50.18 -31.85 53.05
C GLN A 18 50.80 -33.21 53.49
N PRO A 19 51.08 -34.26 52.67
CA PRO A 19 51.12 -34.41 51.19
C PRO A 19 50.38 -35.67 50.65
N GLY A 20 50.44 -36.10 49.37
CA GLY A 20 50.87 -35.45 48.11
C GLY A 20 51.43 -36.40 47.01
N ARG A 21 51.40 -35.93 45.74
CA ARG A 21 52.07 -36.45 44.50
C ARG A 21 51.46 -37.73 43.87
N SER A 22 51.51 -37.95 42.53
CA SER A 22 52.58 -37.66 41.56
C SER A 22 52.16 -37.39 40.09
N TYR A 23 52.73 -36.31 39.49
CA TYR A 23 53.08 -36.06 38.05
C TYR A 23 52.02 -36.24 36.91
N LEU A 24 52.07 -35.57 35.74
CA LEU A 24 53.13 -34.79 35.04
C LEU A 24 52.53 -33.70 34.08
N PHE A 25 53.04 -32.45 34.11
CA PHE A 25 53.21 -31.43 33.02
C PHE A 25 52.10 -31.11 31.97
N CYS A 26 51.92 -29.88 31.43
CA CYS A 26 52.37 -28.53 31.83
C CYS A 26 51.66 -27.38 31.04
N HIS A 27 51.46 -26.22 31.70
CA HIS A 27 51.65 -24.82 31.23
C HIS A 27 50.97 -24.23 29.94
N ILE A 28 50.58 -22.94 29.88
CA ILE A 28 50.30 -21.91 30.92
C ILE A 28 49.52 -20.69 30.34
N GLU A 29 48.70 -20.02 31.17
CA GLU A 29 48.34 -18.56 31.27
C GLU A 29 48.11 -17.62 30.04
N SER A 30 47.58 -16.38 30.20
CA SER A 30 46.47 -15.85 31.03
C SER A 30 46.19 -14.35 30.75
N ASN A 31 45.09 -13.85 31.36
CA ASN A 31 44.87 -12.47 31.82
C ASN A 31 44.53 -11.33 30.82
N ALA A 32 43.82 -10.34 31.38
CA ALA A 32 43.33 -9.12 30.73
C ALA A 32 43.31 -7.98 31.77
N ARG A 33 43.19 -6.70 31.35
CA ARG A 33 42.56 -5.62 32.16
C ARG A 33 42.40 -4.24 31.47
N SER A 34 41.30 -3.57 31.84
CA SER A 34 41.13 -2.13 32.11
C SER A 34 41.25 -1.05 31.01
N SER A 35 40.08 -0.57 30.59
CA SER A 35 39.54 0.80 30.83
C SER A 35 40.42 2.07 30.70
N ALA A 36 40.01 2.98 29.81
CA ALA A 36 40.20 4.45 29.92
C ALA A 36 39.10 5.21 29.11
N LEU A 37 39.00 6.54 29.28
CA LEU A 37 37.93 7.41 28.74
C LEU A 37 38.49 8.67 28.03
N LEU A 38 37.67 9.21 27.13
CA LEU A 38 37.56 10.63 26.70
C LEU A 38 38.63 11.30 25.79
N ALA A 39 38.07 12.12 24.88
CA ALA A 39 38.62 13.33 24.24
C ALA A 39 39.75 13.19 23.17
N GLY A 40 39.83 14.20 22.30
CA GLY A 40 40.92 14.40 21.33
C GLY A 40 40.48 14.43 19.86
N SER A 41 40.41 15.63 19.26
CA SER A 41 40.12 15.83 17.83
C SER A 41 41.34 16.38 17.07
N THR A 42 41.18 16.54 15.74
CA THR A 42 41.88 17.50 14.85
C THR A 42 43.25 17.15 14.24
N ALA A 43 43.44 17.63 12.99
CA ALA A 43 44.66 17.70 12.15
C ALA A 43 45.25 16.35 11.63
N MET A 44 45.67 16.16 10.36
CA MET A 44 46.56 16.91 9.45
C MET A 44 48.04 16.97 9.90
N ALA A 45 49.06 16.78 9.05
CA ALA A 45 49.14 16.29 7.64
C ALA A 45 50.62 15.95 7.27
N CYS A 46 50.85 15.25 6.15
CA CYS A 46 52.15 15.00 5.47
C CYS A 46 53.24 14.20 6.26
N GLY A 47 54.14 13.42 5.63
CA GLY A 47 54.26 13.00 4.22
C GLY A 47 55.69 12.56 3.82
N ILE A 48 55.89 12.28 2.51
CA ILE A 48 57.15 12.38 1.74
C ILE A 48 58.19 11.20 1.76
N LYS A 49 58.25 10.47 0.61
CA LYS A 49 59.39 9.76 -0.08
C LYS A 49 60.05 8.56 0.67
N CYS A 50 60.55 7.48 0.04
CA CYS A 50 61.31 7.20 -1.21
C CYS A 50 61.08 5.71 -1.64
N HIS A 51 61.46 5.15 -2.81
CA HIS A 51 61.71 5.62 -4.20
C HIS A 51 61.60 4.40 -5.18
N HIS A 52 61.65 4.70 -6.49
CA HIS A 52 61.85 3.91 -7.74
C HIS A 52 62.58 2.53 -7.70
N TRP A 53 62.58 1.65 -8.74
CA TRP A 53 62.37 1.76 -10.22
C TRP A 53 62.04 0.33 -10.80
N GLN A 54 61.00 0.07 -11.61
CA GLN A 54 60.81 0.20 -13.09
C GLN A 54 61.58 -0.75 -14.07
N ASN A 55 60.81 -1.65 -14.73
CA ASN A 55 60.87 -2.15 -16.13
C ASN A 55 59.55 -2.94 -16.37
N ARG A 56 58.68 -2.74 -17.40
CA ARG A 56 58.81 -2.83 -18.89
C ARG A 56 59.10 -4.29 -19.34
N VAL A 57 58.37 -4.94 -20.28
CA VAL A 57 57.71 -4.52 -21.55
C VAL A 57 56.46 -5.37 -21.94
N THR A 58 55.38 -4.69 -22.42
CA THR A 58 54.18 -5.02 -23.28
C THR A 58 53.45 -6.39 -23.33
N SER A 59 52.17 -6.28 -23.78
CA SER A 59 51.32 -7.25 -24.54
C SER A 59 50.83 -8.53 -23.83
N SER A 60 49.65 -9.10 -24.11
CA SER A 60 48.30 -8.64 -24.52
C SER A 60 47.39 -9.88 -24.66
N GLU A 61 46.06 -9.72 -24.55
CA GLU A 61 45.05 -10.79 -24.63
C GLU A 61 44.94 -11.78 -23.42
N VAL A 62 43.81 -12.49 -23.38
CA VAL A 62 43.45 -13.60 -22.46
C VAL A 62 43.41 -13.28 -20.95
N ILE A 63 42.39 -12.50 -20.52
CA ILE A 63 41.72 -12.75 -19.23
C ILE A 63 40.22 -12.96 -19.48
N SER A 64 39.88 -14.20 -19.82
CA SER A 64 38.53 -14.77 -19.71
C SER A 64 38.64 -16.07 -18.90
N VAL A 65 37.51 -16.63 -18.45
CA VAL A 65 37.44 -17.87 -17.64
C VAL A 65 38.02 -17.72 -16.21
N ALA A 66 37.43 -16.82 -15.41
CA ALA A 66 37.65 -16.76 -13.95
C ALA A 66 36.37 -16.97 -13.11
N SER A 67 35.27 -17.44 -13.72
CA SER A 67 33.95 -17.59 -13.05
C SER A 67 33.26 -18.95 -13.25
N GLY A 68 33.69 -19.79 -14.21
CA GLY A 68 32.94 -21.01 -14.58
C GLY A 68 33.09 -22.23 -13.64
N VAL A 69 34.20 -22.35 -12.92
CA VAL A 69 34.61 -23.64 -12.33
C VAL A 69 33.86 -24.02 -11.04
N ARG A 70 33.36 -23.06 -10.25
CA ARG A 70 32.66 -23.36 -8.98
C ARG A 70 31.21 -23.86 -9.14
N SER A 71 30.61 -23.68 -10.32
CA SER A 71 29.23 -24.10 -10.61
C SER A 71 29.12 -25.61 -10.95
N ILE A 72 30.13 -26.15 -11.65
CA ILE A 72 30.10 -27.53 -12.16
C ILE A 72 30.34 -28.56 -11.04
N ALA A 73 31.23 -28.26 -10.08
CA ALA A 73 31.54 -29.15 -8.95
C ALA A 73 30.30 -29.52 -8.11
N ARG A 74 29.44 -28.55 -7.77
CA ARG A 74 28.21 -28.81 -7.00
C ARG A 74 27.19 -29.65 -7.79
N LYS A 75 27.10 -29.49 -9.12
CA LYS A 75 26.15 -30.24 -9.98
C LYS A 75 26.53 -31.70 -10.22
N MET A 76 27.79 -32.09 -10.00
CA MET A 76 28.17 -33.52 -10.00
C MET A 76 27.86 -34.20 -8.66
N GLN A 77 28.05 -33.50 -7.52
CA GLN A 77 27.92 -34.11 -6.20
C GLN A 77 26.47 -34.54 -5.85
N GLN A 78 25.45 -33.88 -6.41
CA GLN A 78 24.04 -34.25 -6.23
C GLN A 78 23.53 -35.36 -7.17
N ARG A 79 24.29 -35.79 -8.19
CA ARG A 79 23.83 -36.81 -9.16
C ARG A 79 24.15 -38.26 -8.78
N CYS A 80 24.99 -38.50 -7.77
CA CYS A 80 25.40 -39.85 -7.36
C CYS A 80 24.48 -40.51 -6.29
N PHE A 81 23.46 -39.80 -5.77
CA PHE A 81 22.59 -40.31 -4.70
C PHE A 81 21.22 -40.86 -5.15
N LYS A 82 21.04 -41.12 -6.45
CA LYS A 82 19.79 -41.67 -7.02
C LYS A 82 20.02 -42.78 -8.07
N LYS A 83 20.67 -43.89 -7.67
CA LYS A 83 20.52 -45.23 -8.26
C LYS A 83 21.27 -46.29 -7.43
N GLY A 84 20.61 -47.42 -7.14
CA GLY A 84 21.11 -48.48 -6.26
C GLY A 84 20.54 -48.35 -4.83
N ALA A 85 19.99 -49.39 -4.20
CA ALA A 85 19.66 -50.72 -4.71
C ALA A 85 18.40 -51.29 -4.00
N ALA A 86 17.88 -52.41 -4.49
CA ALA A 86 16.86 -53.21 -3.80
C ALA A 86 17.50 -54.46 -3.17
N GLY A 87 16.96 -54.94 -2.05
CA GLY A 87 17.42 -56.14 -1.36
C GLY A 87 16.74 -56.30 0.02
N GLU A 88 16.48 -57.54 0.41
CA GLU A 88 15.75 -57.91 1.64
C GLU A 88 16.72 -58.37 2.75
N ALA A 89 16.33 -58.22 4.04
CA ALA A 89 16.55 -59.24 5.07
C ALA A 89 15.89 -58.93 6.44
N PHE A 90 15.37 -60.00 7.06
CA PHE A 90 15.03 -60.27 8.47
C PHE A 90 16.09 -59.79 9.50
N SER A 91 15.84 -59.58 10.81
CA SER A 91 14.65 -59.59 11.72
C SER A 91 15.08 -58.95 13.09
N ASN A 92 14.52 -59.07 14.31
CA ASN A 92 13.47 -59.91 14.94
C ASN A 92 13.04 -59.34 16.33
N ILE A 93 12.09 -60.01 17.04
CA ILE A 93 11.88 -60.05 18.54
C ILE A 93 11.65 -58.69 19.26
N SER A 94 10.42 -58.33 19.71
CA SER A 94 9.78 -58.60 21.05
C SER A 94 10.36 -57.79 22.25
N SER A 95 9.62 -57.40 23.31
CA SER A 95 8.36 -57.93 23.86
C SER A 95 7.44 -56.92 24.61
N GLN A 96 6.15 -57.25 24.59
CA GLN A 96 5.03 -57.03 25.54
C GLN A 96 5.17 -56.19 26.83
N LEU A 97 4.13 -55.38 27.10
CA LEU A 97 3.29 -55.30 28.34
C LEU A 97 2.12 -54.31 28.06
N GLY A 98 0.83 -54.52 28.38
CA GLY A 98 0.08 -55.66 28.93
C GLY A 98 -1.45 -55.48 28.68
N CYS A 99 -2.28 -56.48 29.02
CA CYS A 99 -3.75 -56.47 28.80
C CYS A 99 -4.54 -55.65 29.86
N GLY A 100 -5.82 -55.29 29.69
CA GLY A 100 -6.78 -55.51 28.59
C GLY A 100 -8.24 -55.65 29.10
N ARG A 101 -9.17 -56.17 28.27
CA ARG A 101 -10.58 -56.56 28.58
C ARG A 101 -11.59 -55.40 28.88
N GLU A 102 -12.90 -55.50 28.64
CA GLU A 102 -13.68 -56.54 27.92
C GLU A 102 -14.94 -56.04 27.18
N SER A 103 -15.33 -56.87 26.20
CA SER A 103 -16.53 -56.93 25.35
C SER A 103 -17.90 -56.38 25.79
N LEU A 104 -18.69 -55.97 24.80
CA LEU A 104 -20.09 -56.43 24.63
C LEU A 104 -20.45 -56.53 23.13
N GLU A 105 -21.45 -57.35 22.78
CA GLU A 105 -21.60 -57.95 21.44
C GLU A 105 -22.65 -57.31 20.51
N ARG A 106 -22.61 -57.71 19.23
CA ARG A 106 -23.66 -57.47 18.22
C ARG A 106 -24.65 -58.66 18.19
N PRO A 107 -25.78 -58.49 17.49
CA PRO A 107 -26.02 -59.40 16.36
C PRO A 107 -26.12 -58.68 14.99
N ARG A 108 -26.08 -59.45 13.90
CA ARG A 108 -26.02 -58.96 12.50
C ARG A 108 -27.30 -59.30 11.73
N SER A 109 -27.83 -58.33 10.97
CA SER A 109 -28.23 -58.45 9.55
C SER A 109 -28.56 -57.05 9.01
N GLN A 110 -28.57 -56.71 7.71
CA GLN A 110 -28.39 -57.49 6.47
C GLN A 110 -27.43 -56.77 5.50
N THR A 111 -26.63 -57.53 4.73
CA THR A 111 -26.01 -57.27 3.40
C THR A 111 -24.96 -58.38 3.20
N THR A 112 -24.57 -58.84 1.99
CA THR A 112 -24.53 -58.18 0.67
C THR A 112 -24.57 -59.22 -0.47
N ARG A 113 -24.96 -58.77 -1.69
CA ARG A 113 -24.57 -59.29 -3.02
C ARG A 113 -24.89 -60.77 -3.40
N LEU A 114 -25.38 -60.92 -4.64
CA LEU A 114 -25.19 -62.11 -5.46
C LEU A 114 -24.87 -61.68 -6.90
N ALA A 115 -24.08 -62.47 -7.63
CA ALA A 115 -23.65 -62.20 -8.99
C ALA A 115 -23.58 -63.50 -9.81
N LYS A 116 -23.81 -63.41 -11.12
CA LYS A 116 -23.60 -64.44 -12.16
C LYS A 116 -23.97 -63.84 -13.55
N LYS A 117 -23.71 -64.47 -14.70
CA LYS A 117 -22.53 -65.18 -15.29
C LYS A 117 -22.94 -65.49 -16.76
N LYS A 118 -21.99 -65.73 -17.69
CA LYS A 118 -22.30 -66.04 -19.10
C LYS A 118 -23.08 -67.37 -19.26
N GLN A 119 -24.03 -67.45 -20.21
CA GLN A 119 -24.03 -68.35 -21.39
C GLN A 119 -25.42 -68.55 -22.05
N ASN A 120 -25.44 -68.57 -23.40
CA ASN A 120 -26.33 -69.34 -24.32
C ASN A 120 -27.87 -69.14 -24.29
N ALA A 121 -28.66 -69.42 -25.34
CA ALA A 121 -28.45 -69.39 -26.81
C ALA A 121 -29.81 -69.61 -27.55
N TRP A 122 -29.97 -69.01 -28.76
CA TRP A 122 -30.96 -69.36 -29.82
C TRP A 122 -32.46 -69.19 -29.48
N SER A 123 -33.42 -69.10 -30.41
CA SER A 123 -33.53 -68.64 -31.82
C SER A 123 -35.04 -68.51 -32.13
N ARG A 124 -35.61 -67.90 -33.19
CA ARG A 124 -35.23 -67.41 -34.55
C ARG A 124 -36.01 -66.08 -34.78
N GLY A 125 -36.02 -65.35 -35.90
CA GLY A 125 -35.35 -65.39 -37.22
C GLY A 125 -36.04 -64.35 -38.15
N GLY A 126 -35.48 -63.90 -39.28
CA GLY A 126 -34.17 -64.17 -39.92
C GLY A 126 -34.11 -63.60 -41.37
N VAL A 127 -33.10 -64.02 -42.16
CA VAL A 127 -32.95 -63.78 -43.65
C VAL A 127 -32.52 -62.34 -44.03
N ARG A 128 -31.45 -62.03 -44.79
CA ARG A 128 -30.34 -62.74 -45.53
C ARG A 128 -29.09 -61.78 -45.55
N VAL A 129 -27.81 -62.17 -45.34
CA VAL A 129 -26.82 -62.87 -46.24
C VAL A 129 -26.26 -61.91 -47.35
N ARG A 130 -24.95 -61.74 -47.64
CA ARG A 130 -23.72 -62.60 -47.55
C ARG A 130 -22.36 -61.81 -47.67
N ALA A 131 -21.23 -62.47 -47.29
CA ALA A 131 -19.86 -62.44 -47.87
C ALA A 131 -18.97 -61.16 -47.94
N ASP A 132 -17.62 -61.20 -48.05
CA ASP A 132 -16.59 -62.16 -47.56
C ASP A 132 -15.12 -61.59 -47.64
N ALA A 133 -14.23 -62.13 -46.80
CA ALA A 133 -12.76 -62.39 -46.87
C ALA A 133 -11.64 -61.48 -47.52
N VAL A 134 -10.66 -61.09 -46.67
CA VAL A 134 -9.15 -61.28 -46.71
C VAL A 134 -8.28 -61.05 -47.98
N VAL A 135 -7.08 -60.40 -47.88
CA VAL A 135 -5.70 -60.85 -48.32
C VAL A 135 -4.58 -59.75 -48.42
N GLN A 136 -3.41 -60.03 -47.79
CA GLN A 136 -1.96 -59.65 -47.96
C GLN A 136 -1.36 -58.23 -48.31
N GLN A 137 -0.35 -57.85 -47.48
CA GLN A 137 1.09 -57.45 -47.74
C GLN A 137 1.47 -56.64 -49.03
N SER A 138 2.37 -55.63 -49.07
CA SER A 138 3.78 -55.56 -48.56
C SER A 138 4.55 -54.23 -48.85
N ALA A 139 5.57 -53.92 -48.03
CA ALA A 139 6.90 -53.30 -48.33
C ALA A 139 7.10 -51.88 -48.98
N GLY A 140 7.93 -51.06 -48.29
CA GLY A 140 8.88 -50.04 -48.82
C GLY A 140 8.35 -48.68 -49.29
N SER A 141 9.18 -47.65 -49.51
CA SER A 141 10.45 -47.23 -48.86
C SER A 141 10.78 -45.76 -49.25
N ASP A 142 11.64 -45.10 -48.46
CA ASP A 142 12.43 -43.89 -48.81
C ASP A 142 11.66 -42.60 -49.23
N GLU A 143 12.35 -41.51 -49.62
CA GLU A 143 13.12 -40.56 -48.80
C GLU A 143 13.24 -39.22 -49.60
N THR A 144 13.74 -38.14 -48.98
CA THR A 144 14.31 -36.91 -49.61
C THR A 144 13.41 -35.87 -50.33
N THR A 145 13.67 -34.59 -49.99
CA THR A 145 13.67 -33.35 -50.83
C THR A 145 12.61 -33.13 -51.92
N GLY A 146 11.96 -31.97 -52.07
CA GLY A 146 12.32 -30.60 -51.69
C GLY A 146 12.02 -29.61 -52.84
N ASN A 147 11.99 -28.30 -52.53
CA ASN A 147 11.97 -27.14 -53.46
C ASN A 147 10.79 -26.90 -54.43
N ARG A 148 10.21 -25.68 -54.32
CA ARG A 148 9.81 -24.77 -55.44
C ARG A 148 8.61 -25.22 -56.33
N LEU A 149 7.88 -24.34 -57.05
CA LEU A 149 7.74 -22.87 -57.07
C LEU A 149 6.37 -22.52 -57.70
N VAL A 150 5.67 -21.51 -57.17
CA VAL A 150 4.97 -20.38 -57.85
C VAL A 150 3.97 -20.60 -59.03
N GLU A 151 3.09 -19.60 -59.18
CA GLU A 151 2.30 -19.20 -60.37
C GLU A 151 0.89 -19.78 -60.67
N ASN A 152 -0.09 -19.00 -60.20
CA ASN A 152 -1.11 -18.31 -61.01
C ASN A 152 -2.06 -19.06 -61.96
N GLY A 153 -3.37 -18.88 -61.70
CA GLY A 153 -4.20 -18.15 -62.68
C GLY A 153 -5.68 -18.54 -62.78
N VAL A 154 -6.45 -17.64 -63.42
CA VAL A 154 -7.78 -17.87 -64.06
C VAL A 154 -8.93 -18.15 -63.05
N ALA A 155 -9.73 -17.17 -62.59
CA ALA A 155 -10.83 -16.42 -63.27
C ALA A 155 -12.24 -17.08 -63.12
N THR A 156 -13.41 -16.41 -63.17
CA THR A 156 -13.81 -14.97 -63.07
C THR A 156 -15.36 -14.83 -62.99
N LEU A 157 -15.88 -13.96 -62.11
CA LEU A 157 -17.29 -13.44 -62.05
C LEU A 157 -18.41 -14.51 -61.81
N VAL A 158 -19.72 -14.24 -61.55
CA VAL A 158 -20.66 -13.19 -62.01
C VAL A 158 -21.80 -12.85 -60.98
N THR A 159 -21.82 -11.62 -60.46
CA THR A 159 -22.98 -10.79 -59.97
C THR A 159 -23.94 -11.24 -58.83
N LEU A 160 -24.88 -10.42 -58.30
CA LEU A 160 -24.87 -9.01 -57.76
C LEU A 160 -26.30 -8.61 -57.30
N LYS A 161 -26.52 -8.26 -56.00
CA LYS A 161 -27.56 -7.34 -55.44
C LYS A 161 -27.35 -7.24 -53.90
N ALA A 162 -27.04 -6.08 -53.30
CA ALA A 162 -27.88 -4.89 -53.00
C ALA A 162 -28.66 -5.04 -51.66
N VAL A 163 -28.78 -4.04 -50.76
CA VAL A 163 -28.49 -2.58 -50.87
C VAL A 163 -28.38 -1.88 -49.49
N ILE A 164 -27.78 -0.66 -49.44
CA ILE A 164 -27.83 0.38 -48.35
C ILE A 164 -27.10 0.04 -47.03
N ASP A 165 -26.24 0.89 -46.44
CA ASP A 165 -25.59 2.14 -46.94
C ASP A 165 -24.07 2.13 -46.55
N GLU A 166 -23.30 3.13 -46.12
CA GLU A 166 -23.47 4.54 -45.71
C GLU A 166 -22.28 5.40 -46.22
N LYS A 167 -22.25 6.71 -45.95
CA LYS A 167 -21.25 7.65 -46.51
C LYS A 167 -20.56 8.55 -45.48
N SER A 168 -19.23 8.54 -45.51
CA SER A 168 -18.33 9.67 -45.20
C SER A 168 -16.92 9.33 -45.71
N GLY A 169 -16.10 10.25 -46.23
CA GLY A 169 -16.30 11.69 -46.44
C GLY A 169 -15.02 12.34 -46.99
N ALA A 170 -14.52 11.88 -48.14
CA ALA A 170 -13.16 12.18 -48.62
C ALA A 170 -13.13 12.87 -50.00
N LEU A 171 -13.52 14.14 -50.06
CA LEU A 171 -13.36 15.00 -51.26
C LEU A 171 -13.55 16.49 -50.87
N LEU A 172 -12.45 17.25 -50.81
CA LEU A 172 -12.37 18.73 -50.96
C LEU A 172 -10.93 19.20 -50.61
N LEU A 173 -9.98 18.96 -51.52
CA LEU A 173 -8.60 19.48 -51.37
C LEU A 173 -7.91 19.61 -52.74
N LYS A 174 -8.61 20.23 -53.72
CA LYS A 174 -8.09 20.33 -55.10
C LYS A 174 -8.59 21.52 -55.92
N GLU A 175 -9.02 22.61 -55.30
CA GLU A 175 -9.62 23.75 -56.04
C GLU A 175 -9.34 25.13 -55.39
N GLU A 176 -8.09 25.40 -54.97
CA GLU A 176 -7.70 26.73 -54.47
C GLU A 176 -6.22 27.11 -54.77
N LEU A 177 -5.70 26.67 -55.93
CA LEU A 177 -4.29 26.85 -56.31
C LEU A 177 -4.06 27.57 -57.66
N THR A 178 -5.01 28.41 -58.10
CA THR A 178 -4.88 29.22 -59.32
C THR A 178 -5.50 30.62 -59.21
N LYS A 179 -4.93 31.49 -58.35
CA LYS A 179 -4.92 32.96 -58.49
C LYS A 179 -4.12 33.61 -57.35
N GLU A 180 -2.91 34.06 -57.67
CA GLU A 180 -2.29 35.34 -57.27
C GLU A 180 -0.78 35.31 -57.60
N LYS A 181 -0.40 36.14 -58.57
CA LYS A 181 0.97 36.60 -58.80
C LYS A 181 0.94 38.12 -58.72
N ASN A 182 2.04 38.71 -58.26
CA ASN A 182 2.20 40.12 -57.88
C ASN A 182 1.48 40.37 -56.52
N ASP A 183 2.10 40.94 -55.49
CA ASP A 183 3.29 41.81 -55.48
C ASP A 183 4.42 41.38 -54.52
N THR A 184 5.59 41.98 -54.72
CA THR A 184 6.77 41.85 -53.85
C THR A 184 6.95 43.10 -52.97
N THR A 185 6.95 42.94 -51.63
CA THR A 185 7.98 43.45 -50.68
C THR A 185 7.53 43.33 -49.21
N HIS A 186 8.51 43.32 -48.29
CA HIS A 186 8.38 43.56 -46.84
C HIS A 186 7.22 42.91 -46.02
N ALA A 187 7.42 41.66 -45.56
CA ALA A 187 6.77 41.15 -44.34
C ALA A 187 7.53 39.95 -43.71
N SER A 188 8.64 40.22 -43.00
CA SER A 188 9.36 39.19 -42.23
C SER A 188 8.64 38.82 -40.92
N LYS A 189 8.85 37.58 -40.42
CA LYS A 189 8.42 37.06 -39.10
C LYS A 189 6.89 36.90 -38.87
N SER A 190 6.28 35.79 -39.33
CA SER A 190 4.94 35.39 -38.83
C SER A 190 4.54 33.90 -38.95
N LYS A 191 5.04 33.14 -39.93
CA LYS A 191 4.44 31.83 -40.31
C LYS A 191 4.90 30.56 -39.57
N LEU A 192 5.76 30.64 -38.56
CA LEU A 192 6.22 29.47 -37.77
C LEU A 192 5.38 29.17 -36.51
N ARG A 193 4.23 29.82 -36.32
CA ARG A 193 3.40 29.74 -35.10
C ARG A 193 2.04 29.02 -35.31
N LYS A 194 2.03 27.91 -36.06
CA LYS A 194 0.82 27.09 -36.34
C LYS A 194 1.00 25.56 -36.25
N LEU A 195 1.84 25.09 -35.34
CA LEU A 195 1.59 23.80 -34.68
C LEU A 195 0.95 24.11 -33.32
N LYS A 196 -0.30 23.69 -33.12
CA LYS A 196 -0.99 23.84 -31.83
C LYS A 196 -0.59 22.68 -30.91
N PRO A 197 -0.17 22.94 -29.66
CA PRO A 197 -0.24 21.93 -28.60
C PRO A 197 -1.66 21.37 -28.47
N SER A 198 -1.78 20.13 -28.02
CA SER A 198 -3.06 19.42 -27.94
C SER A 198 -3.99 19.98 -26.86
N LYS A 199 -4.90 20.88 -27.26
CA LYS A 199 -6.24 21.08 -26.67
C LYS A 199 -6.34 21.08 -25.12
N ILE A 200 -5.49 21.84 -24.44
CA ILE A 200 -5.67 22.13 -23.00
C ILE A 200 -6.97 22.95 -22.75
N ASP A 201 -7.43 23.70 -23.76
CA ASP A 201 -8.68 24.48 -23.74
C ASP A 201 -9.97 23.70 -23.96
N ASP A 202 -9.89 22.42 -24.32
CA ASP A 202 -11.06 21.53 -24.40
C ASP A 202 -11.34 20.79 -23.07
N LEU A 203 -10.52 21.01 -22.03
CA LEU A 203 -10.86 20.58 -20.68
C LEU A 203 -12.15 21.28 -20.24
N PRO A 204 -13.18 20.54 -19.77
CA PRO A 204 -14.46 21.13 -19.39
C PRO A 204 -14.30 22.30 -18.41
N VAL A 205 -14.95 23.44 -18.71
CA VAL A 205 -14.96 24.63 -17.85
C VAL A 205 -15.47 24.29 -16.43
N GLU A 206 -16.32 23.26 -16.32
CA GLU A 206 -16.82 22.67 -15.07
C GLU A 206 -15.73 22.10 -14.14
N LEU A 207 -14.54 21.77 -14.66
CA LEU A 207 -13.38 21.33 -13.88
C LEU A 207 -12.46 22.50 -13.47
N ARG A 208 -12.52 23.64 -14.16
CA ARG A 208 -11.68 24.82 -13.91
C ARG A 208 -12.18 25.72 -12.76
N GLN A 209 -13.33 25.42 -12.18
CA GLN A 209 -13.83 26.04 -10.94
C GLN A 209 -14.57 25.00 -10.10
N PRO A 210 -14.26 24.81 -8.80
CA PRO A 210 -15.00 23.87 -7.96
C PRO A 210 -16.44 24.37 -7.77
N PRO A 211 -17.48 23.60 -8.17
CA PRO A 211 -18.85 24.01 -7.95
C PRO A 211 -19.14 24.11 -6.44
N MET A 212 -19.41 25.34 -5.96
CA MET A 212 -19.78 25.61 -4.56
C MET A 212 -21.15 25.01 -4.18
N ASN A 213 -21.94 24.61 -5.17
CA ASN A 213 -23.17 23.84 -5.02
C ASN A 213 -22.89 22.34 -5.15
N GLY A 214 -23.63 21.49 -4.41
CA GLY A 214 -23.37 20.05 -4.23
C GLY A 214 -23.56 19.12 -5.44
N ASN A 215 -23.32 19.61 -6.66
CA ASN A 215 -23.42 18.85 -7.90
C ASN A 215 -22.07 18.35 -8.42
N VAL A 216 -20.98 18.48 -7.65
CA VAL A 216 -19.64 18.03 -8.05
C VAL A 216 -19.62 16.50 -8.25
N VAL A 217 -19.66 16.06 -9.50
CA VAL A 217 -19.37 14.69 -9.91
C VAL A 217 -17.93 14.67 -10.39
N MET A 218 -17.04 13.97 -9.70
CA MET A 218 -15.64 13.86 -10.12
C MET A 218 -15.51 12.87 -11.29
N PRO A 219 -14.44 12.99 -12.11
CA PRO A 219 -14.12 11.97 -13.09
C PRO A 219 -13.90 10.57 -12.45
N PRO A 220 -14.05 9.48 -13.22
CA PRO A 220 -14.18 9.44 -14.69
C PRO A 220 -15.45 10.10 -15.22
N GLN A 221 -15.35 10.71 -16.40
CA GLN A 221 -16.53 11.19 -17.14
C GLN A 221 -17.44 10.02 -17.55
N LYS A 222 -18.55 10.31 -18.23
CA LYS A 222 -19.42 9.29 -18.83
C LYS A 222 -18.58 8.36 -19.74
N GLN A 223 -18.29 7.14 -19.31
CA GLN A 223 -17.35 6.27 -20.04
C GLN A 223 -18.08 5.41 -21.06
N GLU A 224 -18.03 5.85 -22.32
CA GLU A 224 -18.55 5.11 -23.48
C GLU A 224 -18.00 3.67 -23.48
N GLY A 225 -18.90 2.69 -23.51
CA GLY A 225 -18.57 1.26 -23.47
C GLY A 225 -18.52 0.62 -22.07
N LEU A 226 -18.50 1.39 -20.97
CA LEU A 226 -18.65 0.85 -19.59
C LEU A 226 -20.06 1.01 -19.03
N GLU A 227 -20.85 1.94 -19.55
CA GLU A 227 -22.28 2.01 -19.24
C GLU A 227 -23.06 0.93 -19.99
N ALA A 228 -22.78 -0.33 -19.63
CA ALA A 228 -23.70 -1.43 -19.85
C ALA A 228 -25.01 -1.14 -19.11
N ASP A 229 -26.15 -1.41 -19.76
CA ASP A 229 -27.41 -1.45 -19.03
C ASP A 229 -27.36 -2.64 -18.06
N VAL A 230 -27.29 -2.32 -16.76
CA VAL A 230 -27.24 -3.29 -15.68
C VAL A 230 -28.63 -3.79 -15.28
N ALA A 231 -29.71 -3.25 -15.86
CA ALA A 231 -31.05 -3.76 -15.67
C ALA A 231 -31.16 -5.19 -16.23
N GLY A 232 -31.63 -6.13 -15.40
CA GLY A 232 -31.79 -7.54 -15.78
C GLY A 232 -30.49 -8.36 -15.82
N ILE A 233 -29.31 -7.78 -15.55
CA ILE A 233 -28.07 -8.57 -15.40
C ILE A 233 -28.13 -9.40 -14.10
N GLY A 234 -27.83 -10.69 -14.22
CA GLY A 234 -27.76 -11.61 -13.06
C GLY A 234 -26.60 -11.27 -12.11
N VAL A 235 -26.78 -11.56 -10.81
CA VAL A 235 -25.84 -11.13 -9.75
C VAL A 235 -24.41 -11.63 -10.00
N ASP A 236 -24.23 -12.88 -10.43
CA ASP A 236 -22.91 -13.44 -10.72
C ASP A 236 -22.19 -12.69 -11.85
N THR A 237 -22.93 -12.30 -12.90
CA THR A 237 -22.41 -11.48 -14.01
C THR A 237 -22.09 -10.06 -13.54
N LEU A 238 -22.97 -9.45 -12.74
CA LEU A 238 -22.79 -8.11 -12.16
C LEU A 238 -21.53 -8.03 -11.28
N VAL A 239 -21.19 -9.12 -10.59
CA VAL A 239 -20.01 -9.23 -9.70
C VAL A 239 -18.72 -9.58 -10.46
N ALA A 240 -18.83 -10.21 -11.64
CA ALA A 240 -17.70 -10.66 -12.46
C ALA A 240 -17.31 -9.72 -13.61
N ALA A 241 -18.21 -8.85 -14.10
CA ALA A 241 -17.99 -8.02 -15.28
C ALA A 241 -17.07 -6.80 -15.03
N ASP A 242 -16.01 -6.66 -15.84
CA ASP A 242 -15.11 -5.49 -15.81
C ASP A 242 -15.82 -4.20 -16.24
N SER A 243 -16.83 -4.30 -17.12
CA SER A 243 -17.67 -3.16 -17.50
C SER A 243 -18.48 -2.59 -16.33
N VAL A 244 -18.86 -3.42 -15.35
CA VAL A 244 -19.59 -2.98 -14.15
C VAL A 244 -18.61 -2.46 -13.09
N TYR A 245 -17.49 -3.15 -12.89
CA TYR A 245 -16.39 -2.76 -12.01
C TYR A 245 -15.04 -3.20 -12.58
N ASN A 246 -14.25 -2.24 -13.06
CA ASN A 246 -12.82 -2.42 -13.24
C ASN A 246 -12.06 -1.89 -12.01
N LYS A 247 -11.11 -2.69 -11.53
CA LYS A 247 -10.41 -2.50 -10.25
C LYS A 247 -9.34 -1.41 -10.28
N GLU A 248 -8.83 -1.07 -11.46
CA GLU A 248 -7.85 -0.03 -11.71
C GLU A 248 -8.57 1.32 -11.86
N LEU A 249 -9.67 1.36 -12.62
CA LEU A 249 -10.55 2.52 -12.72
C LEU A 249 -11.20 2.88 -11.36
N SER A 250 -11.64 1.89 -10.57
CA SER A 250 -12.16 2.13 -9.20
C SER A 250 -11.08 2.70 -8.27
N TRP A 251 -9.80 2.33 -8.46
CA TRP A 251 -8.69 2.93 -7.74
C TRP A 251 -8.39 4.36 -8.23
N LEU A 252 -8.46 4.63 -9.54
CA LEU A 252 -8.33 6.00 -10.07
C LEU A 252 -9.46 6.90 -9.58
N ALA A 253 -10.70 6.40 -9.48
CA ALA A 253 -11.81 7.14 -8.88
C ALA A 253 -11.57 7.45 -7.39
N PHE A 254 -10.82 6.61 -6.65
CA PHE A 254 -10.31 6.98 -5.32
C PHE A 254 -9.28 8.12 -5.40
N ASN A 255 -8.29 8.03 -6.29
CA ASN A 255 -7.27 9.07 -6.39
C ASN A 255 -7.80 10.41 -6.93
N TRP A 256 -8.85 10.40 -7.77
CA TRP A 256 -9.62 11.59 -8.16
C TRP A 256 -10.27 12.28 -6.96
N ARG A 257 -10.85 11.52 -6.02
CA ARG A 257 -11.37 12.06 -4.76
C ARG A 257 -10.26 12.61 -3.85
N VAL A 258 -9.03 12.07 -3.92
CA VAL A 258 -7.85 12.64 -3.24
C VAL A 258 -7.43 13.97 -3.90
N LEU A 259 -7.36 14.02 -5.24
CA LEU A 259 -7.06 15.23 -6.01
C LEU A 259 -8.11 16.33 -5.77
N HIS A 260 -9.39 15.98 -5.59
CA HIS A 260 -10.42 16.95 -5.21
C HIS A 260 -10.08 17.69 -3.91
N MET A 261 -9.37 17.08 -2.95
CA MET A 261 -8.96 17.80 -1.74
C MET A 261 -7.99 18.96 -2.02
N ALA A 262 -7.28 18.93 -3.16
CA ALA A 262 -6.48 20.04 -3.67
C ALA A 262 -7.26 21.00 -4.59
N LEU A 263 -8.34 20.57 -5.23
CA LEU A 263 -9.23 21.46 -6.02
C LEU A 263 -10.22 22.23 -5.11
N ASP A 264 -10.54 21.67 -3.94
CA ASP A 264 -11.47 22.25 -2.99
C ASP A 264 -10.87 23.46 -2.26
N VAL A 265 -11.30 24.66 -2.62
CA VAL A 265 -10.93 25.94 -1.96
C VAL A 265 -11.29 26.02 -0.47
N ARG A 266 -12.09 25.08 0.05
CA ARG A 266 -12.39 24.95 1.49
C ARG A 266 -11.28 24.19 2.26
N THR A 267 -10.30 23.62 1.55
CA THR A 267 -9.06 23.07 2.11
C THR A 267 -8.00 24.18 2.24
N PRO A 268 -7.26 24.29 3.36
CA PRO A 268 -6.22 25.30 3.54
C PRO A 268 -5.13 25.22 2.46
N LEU A 269 -4.57 26.37 2.05
CA LEU A 269 -3.80 26.48 0.81
C LEU A 269 -2.53 25.59 0.74
N LEU A 270 -1.78 25.47 1.84
CA LEU A 270 -0.62 24.57 1.90
C LEU A 270 -1.05 23.10 2.01
N GLU A 271 -2.24 22.82 2.52
CA GLU A 271 -2.82 21.48 2.49
C GLU A 271 -3.28 21.12 1.07
N ARG A 272 -3.74 22.08 0.24
CA ARG A 272 -3.96 21.86 -1.19
C ARG A 272 -2.66 21.37 -1.87
N LEU A 273 -1.53 22.01 -1.56
CA LEU A 273 -0.21 21.58 -2.05
C LEU A 273 0.17 20.18 -1.56
N ARG A 274 -0.11 19.84 -0.28
CA ARG A 274 0.05 18.45 0.21
C ARG A 274 -0.84 17.45 -0.53
N PHE A 275 -2.11 17.78 -0.82
CA PHE A 275 -3.01 16.86 -1.53
C PHE A 275 -2.62 16.65 -3.00
N LEU A 276 -2.03 17.65 -3.67
CA LEU A 276 -1.35 17.44 -4.96
C LEU A 276 -0.25 16.39 -4.82
N ALA A 277 0.68 16.58 -3.87
CA ALA A 277 1.79 15.65 -3.63
C ALA A 277 1.31 14.22 -3.25
N ILE A 278 0.27 14.10 -2.42
CA ILE A 278 -0.31 12.81 -2.04
C ILE A 278 -0.95 12.13 -3.26
N SER A 279 -1.72 12.86 -4.07
CA SER A 279 -2.35 12.30 -5.28
C SER A 279 -1.31 11.86 -6.33
N ALA A 280 -0.18 12.55 -6.45
CA ALA A 280 0.94 12.16 -7.29
C ALA A 280 1.70 10.94 -6.74
N ARG A 281 1.99 10.88 -5.44
CA ARG A 281 2.64 9.70 -4.80
C ARG A 281 1.77 8.44 -4.86
N ASN A 282 0.46 8.59 -4.75
CA ASN A 282 -0.48 7.51 -4.99
C ASN A 282 -0.35 6.98 -6.43
N LEU A 283 -0.27 7.89 -7.41
CA LEU A 283 -0.12 7.55 -8.82
C LEU A 283 1.24 6.89 -9.11
N ASP A 284 2.31 7.32 -8.45
CA ASP A 284 3.62 6.64 -8.47
C ASP A 284 3.50 5.16 -8.00
N GLU A 285 2.83 4.87 -6.87
CA GLU A 285 2.59 3.46 -6.45
C GLU A 285 1.70 2.68 -7.46
N PHE A 286 0.72 3.35 -8.06
CA PHE A 286 -0.18 2.75 -9.06
C PHE A 286 0.59 2.30 -10.32
N PHE A 287 1.46 3.16 -10.87
CA PHE A 287 2.34 2.76 -11.98
C PHE A 287 3.29 1.64 -11.56
N CYS A 288 3.99 1.81 -10.43
CA CYS A 288 4.93 0.83 -9.92
C CYS A 288 4.33 -0.59 -9.79
N LYS A 289 3.04 -0.73 -9.43
CA LYS A 289 2.49 -2.04 -9.03
C LYS A 289 1.34 -2.57 -9.89
N ARG A 290 0.46 -1.70 -10.43
CA ARG A 290 -0.69 -2.16 -11.23
C ARG A 290 -0.40 -2.11 -12.72
N ILE A 291 0.16 -1.01 -13.22
CA ILE A 291 0.60 -0.93 -14.62
C ILE A 291 1.72 -1.94 -14.88
N GLY A 292 2.68 -2.06 -13.95
CA GLY A 292 3.69 -3.11 -13.97
C GLY A 292 3.13 -4.54 -13.95
N ALA A 293 1.97 -4.78 -13.33
CA ALA A 293 1.32 -6.09 -13.35
C ALA A 293 0.55 -6.34 -14.67
N LEU A 294 -0.24 -5.36 -15.14
CA LEU A 294 -0.99 -5.45 -16.40
C LEU A 294 -0.07 -5.65 -17.61
N LYS A 295 1.02 -4.88 -17.70
CA LYS A 295 2.02 -5.03 -18.78
C LYS A 295 2.68 -6.40 -18.82
N ARG A 296 2.84 -7.08 -17.67
CA ARG A 296 3.30 -8.48 -17.66
C ARG A 296 2.23 -9.46 -18.12
N GLN A 297 0.96 -9.19 -17.88
CA GLN A 297 -0.14 -10.02 -18.38
C GLN A 297 -0.28 -9.88 -19.90
N GLU A 298 -0.12 -8.66 -20.42
CA GLU A 298 0.02 -8.37 -21.86
C GLU A 298 1.24 -9.12 -22.45
N ALA A 299 2.45 -8.90 -21.93
CA ALA A 299 3.67 -9.52 -22.44
C ALA A 299 3.71 -11.05 -22.30
N ALA A 300 2.96 -11.63 -21.35
CA ALA A 300 2.78 -13.08 -21.21
C ALA A 300 1.63 -13.65 -22.07
N GLY A 301 0.98 -12.84 -22.91
CA GLY A 301 -0.09 -13.28 -23.80
C GLY A 301 -1.36 -13.75 -23.08
N VAL A 302 -1.64 -13.26 -21.87
CA VAL A 302 -2.79 -13.68 -21.02
C VAL A 302 -4.13 -13.41 -21.69
N GLU A 303 -4.19 -12.51 -22.68
CA GLU A 303 -5.32 -12.33 -23.59
C GLU A 303 -5.83 -13.66 -24.18
N ASN A 304 -4.93 -14.60 -24.49
CA ASN A 304 -5.25 -15.91 -25.07
C ASN A 304 -5.86 -16.89 -24.05
N LEU A 305 -5.84 -16.54 -22.76
CA LEU A 305 -6.45 -17.30 -21.66
C LEU A 305 -7.78 -16.70 -21.19
N ILE A 306 -8.11 -15.47 -21.61
CA ILE A 306 -9.41 -14.85 -21.36
C ILE A 306 -10.41 -15.53 -22.32
N ASN A 307 -11.26 -16.41 -21.79
CA ASN A 307 -12.28 -17.06 -22.60
C ASN A 307 -13.31 -16.03 -23.10
N VAL A 308 -13.15 -15.60 -24.35
CA VAL A 308 -13.92 -14.56 -25.07
C VAL A 308 -15.44 -14.82 -25.09
N GLN A 309 -15.88 -16.02 -24.72
CA GLN A 309 -17.28 -16.33 -24.45
C GLN A 309 -17.90 -15.44 -23.35
N SER A 310 -17.11 -14.92 -22.41
CA SER A 310 -17.54 -13.87 -21.47
C SER A 310 -17.44 -12.49 -22.11
N ARG A 311 -18.56 -11.99 -22.67
CA ARG A 311 -18.66 -10.71 -23.41
C ARG A 311 -18.46 -9.43 -22.55
N MET A 312 -17.96 -9.53 -21.32
CA MET A 312 -17.88 -8.43 -20.35
C MET A 312 -16.55 -8.36 -19.56
N ALA A 313 -15.54 -9.16 -19.94
CA ALA A 313 -14.19 -9.06 -19.39
C ALA A 313 -13.30 -8.22 -20.33
N TRP A 314 -12.32 -7.50 -19.75
CA TRP A 314 -11.41 -6.63 -20.50
C TRP A 314 -10.02 -7.24 -20.68
N THR A 315 -9.48 -7.21 -21.91
CA THR A 315 -8.09 -7.62 -22.16
C THR A 315 -7.11 -6.63 -21.51
N PRO A 316 -5.89 -7.04 -21.13
CA PRO A 316 -4.91 -6.15 -20.48
C PRO A 316 -4.68 -4.83 -21.25
N GLN A 317 -4.66 -4.88 -22.57
CA GLN A 317 -4.46 -3.72 -23.45
C GLN A 317 -5.67 -2.77 -23.45
N GLN A 318 -6.89 -3.30 -23.36
CA GLN A 318 -8.08 -2.48 -23.14
C GLN A 318 -7.99 -1.77 -21.79
N GLN A 319 -7.62 -2.50 -20.72
CA GLN A 319 -7.46 -1.91 -19.38
C GLN A 319 -6.41 -0.78 -19.40
N LEU A 320 -5.23 -1.05 -19.96
CA LEU A 320 -4.13 -0.09 -20.08
C LEU A 320 -4.55 1.17 -20.84
N LYS A 321 -5.21 1.04 -21.99
CA LYS A 321 -5.69 2.17 -22.81
C LYS A 321 -6.72 3.03 -22.08
N HIS A 322 -7.70 2.42 -21.41
CA HIS A 322 -8.70 3.16 -20.64
C HIS A 322 -8.07 3.86 -19.42
N VAL A 323 -7.12 3.20 -18.75
CA VAL A 323 -6.36 3.78 -17.65
C VAL A 323 -5.47 4.94 -18.10
N ALA A 324 -4.74 4.83 -19.21
CA ALA A 324 -3.90 5.91 -19.74
C ALA A 324 -4.71 7.18 -20.07
N LYS A 325 -5.93 7.03 -20.61
CA LYS A 325 -6.86 8.15 -20.83
C LYS A 325 -7.20 8.89 -19.54
N GLU A 326 -7.62 8.17 -18.50
CA GLU A 326 -8.03 8.77 -17.22
C GLU A 326 -6.83 9.33 -16.43
N VAL A 327 -5.65 8.73 -16.55
CA VAL A 327 -4.43 9.24 -15.92
C VAL A 327 -3.95 10.53 -16.57
N ARG A 328 -4.01 10.67 -17.90
CA ARG A 328 -3.67 11.94 -18.57
C ARG A 328 -4.53 13.09 -18.04
N LEU A 329 -5.85 12.91 -18.04
CA LEU A 329 -6.80 13.89 -17.47
C LEU A 329 -6.47 14.24 -16.00
N MET A 330 -6.03 13.26 -15.19
CA MET A 330 -5.62 13.48 -13.80
C MET A 330 -4.32 14.29 -13.69
N VAL A 331 -3.31 13.99 -14.51
CA VAL A 331 -2.01 14.69 -14.53
C VAL A 331 -2.16 16.13 -15.04
N ASP A 332 -2.93 16.32 -16.12
CA ASP A 332 -3.24 17.66 -16.65
C ASP A 332 -3.94 18.52 -15.59
N THR A 333 -4.90 17.93 -14.86
CA THR A 333 -5.62 18.61 -13.75
C THR A 333 -4.71 18.88 -12.54
N GLN A 334 -3.77 17.98 -12.21
CA GLN A 334 -2.77 18.21 -11.16
C GLN A 334 -1.87 19.41 -11.49
N ILE A 335 -1.40 19.50 -12.74
CA ILE A 335 -0.52 20.58 -13.19
C ILE A 335 -1.27 21.91 -13.24
N ALA A 336 -2.46 21.97 -13.85
CA ALA A 336 -3.27 23.20 -13.89
C ALA A 336 -3.61 23.71 -12.48
N CYS A 337 -4.03 22.81 -11.56
CA CYS A 337 -4.28 23.18 -10.16
C CYS A 337 -3.02 23.74 -9.46
N LEU A 338 -1.83 23.22 -9.78
CA LEU A 338 -0.58 23.74 -9.23
C LEU A 338 -0.25 25.14 -9.78
N THR A 339 -0.23 25.29 -11.11
CA THR A 339 0.33 26.46 -11.80
C THR A 339 -0.64 27.63 -11.93
N GLU A 340 -1.95 27.36 -12.09
CA GLU A 340 -2.97 28.41 -12.29
C GLU A 340 -3.60 28.87 -10.96
N GLU A 341 -3.70 27.99 -9.96
CA GLU A 341 -4.31 28.30 -8.66
C GLU A 341 -3.31 28.33 -7.49
N VAL A 342 -2.67 27.20 -7.17
CA VAL A 342 -2.01 27.00 -5.87
C VAL A 342 -0.72 27.83 -5.75
N LEU A 343 0.18 27.81 -6.74
CA LEU A 343 1.39 28.64 -6.73
C LEU A 343 1.07 30.15 -6.79
N PRO A 344 0.17 30.66 -7.66
CA PRO A 344 -0.21 32.08 -7.65
C PRO A 344 -0.88 32.54 -6.34
N ALA A 345 -1.63 31.67 -5.66
CA ALA A 345 -2.17 31.98 -4.34
C ALA A 345 -1.10 31.94 -3.24
N LEU A 346 -0.11 31.04 -3.34
CA LEU A 346 1.01 30.95 -2.41
C LEU A 346 1.97 32.16 -2.54
N LYS A 347 2.25 32.62 -3.77
CA LYS A 347 3.06 33.84 -4.06
C LYS A 347 2.46 35.08 -3.36
N LYS A 348 1.13 35.19 -3.33
CA LYS A 348 0.38 36.24 -2.58
C LYS A 348 0.46 36.12 -1.04
N ASN A 349 0.86 34.97 -0.52
CA ASN A 349 1.03 34.70 0.92
C ASN A 349 2.51 34.57 1.32
N GLY A 350 3.43 35.04 0.48
CA GLY A 350 4.87 35.05 0.78
C GLY A 350 5.54 33.67 0.69
N PHE A 351 4.98 32.73 -0.07
CA PHE A 351 5.67 31.50 -0.48
C PHE A 351 5.99 31.57 -1.97
N ASN A 352 7.27 31.48 -2.33
CA ASN A 352 7.72 31.61 -3.70
C ASN A 352 8.37 30.29 -4.15
N LEU A 353 7.82 29.68 -5.19
CA LEU A 353 8.57 28.76 -6.05
C LEU A 353 8.93 29.55 -7.31
N VAL A 354 10.23 29.62 -7.64
CA VAL A 354 10.76 30.50 -8.69
C VAL A 354 11.61 29.71 -9.68
N ASP A 355 11.42 30.01 -10.96
CA ASP A 355 12.28 29.53 -12.05
C ASP A 355 13.65 30.24 -11.96
N TYR A 356 14.74 29.59 -12.37
CA TYR A 356 16.10 30.15 -12.24
C TYR A 356 16.26 31.48 -13.00
N GLU A 357 15.53 31.66 -14.09
CA GLU A 357 15.47 32.89 -14.87
C GLU A 357 14.98 34.09 -14.05
N GLU A 358 13.99 33.92 -13.15
CA GLU A 358 13.44 35.02 -12.31
C GLU A 358 14.49 35.58 -11.31
N LEU A 359 15.52 34.82 -10.97
CA LEU A 359 16.48 35.13 -9.89
C LEU A 359 17.35 36.38 -10.15
N HIS A 360 17.71 37.07 -9.07
CA HIS A 360 18.68 38.16 -9.14
C HIS A 360 20.11 37.65 -9.38
N LEU A 361 20.98 38.50 -9.94
CA LEU A 361 22.36 38.12 -10.27
C LEU A 361 23.14 37.57 -9.06
N HIS A 362 22.99 38.19 -7.89
CA HIS A 362 23.68 37.73 -6.67
C HIS A 362 23.20 36.34 -6.19
N GLU A 363 21.93 36.01 -6.39
CA GLU A 363 21.35 34.69 -6.08
C GLU A 363 21.87 33.65 -7.07
N LYS A 364 21.96 34.01 -8.36
CA LYS A 364 22.58 33.17 -9.41
C LYS A 364 24.05 32.90 -9.11
N ASP A 365 24.83 33.90 -8.69
CA ASP A 365 26.23 33.73 -8.26
C ASP A 365 26.34 32.80 -7.04
N GLN A 366 25.47 32.96 -6.04
CA GLN A 366 25.43 32.10 -4.85
C GLN A 366 25.03 30.65 -5.19
N LEU A 367 24.08 30.44 -6.11
CA LEU A 367 23.71 29.12 -6.60
C LEU A 367 24.81 28.47 -7.44
N ARG A 368 25.56 29.25 -8.22
CA ARG A 368 26.72 28.77 -8.99
C ARG A 368 27.90 28.40 -8.08
N LEU A 369 28.12 29.12 -6.99
CA LEU A 369 29.06 28.72 -5.92
C LEU A 369 28.59 27.45 -5.18
N TYR A 370 27.29 27.33 -4.91
CA TYR A 370 26.69 26.12 -4.32
C TYR A 370 26.83 24.91 -5.27
N PHE A 371 26.60 25.09 -6.57
CA PHE A 371 26.81 24.07 -7.59
C PHE A 371 28.25 23.55 -7.57
N LYS A 372 29.24 24.44 -7.71
CA LYS A 372 30.67 24.08 -7.70
C LYS A 372 31.13 23.36 -6.42
N SER A 373 30.62 23.78 -5.27
CA SER A 373 31.04 23.25 -3.97
C SER A 373 30.30 21.98 -3.54
N SER A 374 29.09 21.73 -4.05
CA SER A 374 28.17 20.73 -3.47
C SER A 374 27.47 19.83 -4.48
N LEU A 375 27.41 20.19 -5.76
CA LEU A 375 26.71 19.46 -6.82
C LEU A 375 27.68 18.89 -7.85
N GLU A 376 28.53 19.75 -8.44
CA GLU A 376 29.56 19.38 -9.41
C GLU A 376 30.40 18.16 -8.97
N PRO A 377 30.87 18.03 -7.71
CA PRO A 377 31.70 16.90 -7.29
C PRO A 377 30.95 15.56 -7.14
N ILE A 378 29.62 15.55 -7.24
CA ILE A 378 28.78 14.33 -7.14
C ILE A 378 27.96 14.05 -8.40
N LEU A 379 27.98 14.96 -9.37
CA LEU A 379 27.36 14.78 -10.68
C LEU A 379 28.33 14.04 -11.59
N THR A 380 27.80 13.13 -12.41
CA THR A 380 28.58 12.46 -13.46
C THR A 380 27.79 12.61 -14.76
N PRO A 381 28.29 13.38 -15.74
CA PRO A 381 27.69 13.40 -17.07
C PRO A 381 27.98 12.06 -17.77
N LEU A 382 26.95 11.44 -18.32
CA LEU A 382 27.03 10.14 -18.99
C LEU A 382 26.69 10.31 -20.48
N ALA A 383 27.70 10.28 -21.34
CA ALA A 383 27.52 10.27 -22.79
C ALA A 383 26.80 9.00 -23.25
N VAL A 384 26.06 9.08 -24.37
CA VAL A 384 25.32 7.95 -24.94
C VAL A 384 25.54 7.85 -26.44
N ASP A 385 26.34 6.88 -26.84
CA ASP A 385 26.84 6.65 -28.21
C ASP A 385 27.15 5.13 -28.42
N PRO A 386 27.59 4.68 -29.61
CA PRO A 386 27.86 3.25 -29.86
C PRO A 386 28.96 2.62 -28.98
N GLY A 387 29.84 3.40 -28.35
CA GLY A 387 30.81 2.95 -27.34
C GLY A 387 30.31 3.09 -25.90
N HIS A 388 29.42 4.05 -25.64
CA HIS A 388 28.84 4.33 -24.33
C HIS A 388 27.32 3.99 -24.31
N PRO A 389 26.92 2.77 -23.91
CA PRO A 389 25.51 2.35 -23.94
C PRO A 389 24.65 3.12 -22.94
N PHE A 390 23.34 3.16 -23.19
CA PHE A 390 22.38 3.92 -22.39
C PHE A 390 22.49 3.61 -20.87
N PRO A 391 22.65 4.62 -20.01
CA PRO A 391 23.01 4.42 -18.62
C PRO A 391 21.84 3.90 -17.77
N TYR A 392 22.17 3.33 -16.61
CA TYR A 392 21.18 2.92 -15.63
C TYR A 392 20.45 4.15 -15.04
N ILE A 393 19.14 4.26 -15.32
CA ILE A 393 18.24 5.22 -14.68
C ILE A 393 17.52 4.56 -13.49
N GLY A 394 17.43 5.28 -12.36
CA GLY A 394 16.75 4.83 -11.15
C GLY A 394 15.22 4.78 -11.27
N ASN A 395 14.55 4.21 -10.27
CA ASN A 395 13.08 4.29 -10.17
C ASN A 395 12.66 5.60 -9.49
N LEU A 396 11.68 6.32 -10.06
CA LEU A 396 11.13 7.59 -9.56
C LEU A 396 12.12 8.77 -9.52
N THR A 397 13.34 8.61 -10.04
CA THR A 397 14.38 9.64 -10.09
C THR A 397 14.19 10.58 -11.29
N SER A 398 14.34 11.89 -11.07
CA SER A 398 14.56 12.87 -12.14
C SER A 398 15.94 12.70 -12.78
N SER A 399 16.04 12.98 -14.07
CA SER A 399 17.29 13.02 -14.85
C SER A 399 17.15 14.10 -15.92
N ILE A 400 18.27 14.63 -16.41
CA ILE A 400 18.31 15.68 -17.42
C ILE A 400 18.90 15.07 -18.69
N ALA A 401 18.14 15.11 -19.78
CA ALA A 401 18.57 14.77 -21.12
C ALA A 401 19.20 16.02 -21.76
N VAL A 402 20.46 15.93 -22.16
CA VAL A 402 21.24 17.05 -22.71
C VAL A 402 21.65 16.73 -24.14
N VAL A 403 21.35 17.64 -25.07
CA VAL A 403 21.85 17.60 -26.44
C VAL A 403 22.99 18.60 -26.56
N LEU A 404 24.13 18.11 -27.02
CA LEU A 404 25.37 18.86 -27.18
C LEU A 404 25.76 18.89 -28.66
N ARG A 405 26.54 19.89 -29.04
CA ARG A 405 27.26 19.92 -30.32
C ARG A 405 28.73 20.18 -30.05
N ASP A 406 29.58 19.38 -30.69
CA ASP A 406 31.01 19.62 -30.73
C ASP A 406 31.31 20.79 -31.69
N PRO A 407 31.95 21.89 -31.24
CA PRO A 407 32.21 23.04 -32.09
C PRO A 407 33.39 22.84 -33.07
N TYR A 408 34.07 21.69 -33.05
CA TYR A 408 35.19 21.39 -33.95
C TYR A 408 34.78 20.60 -35.20
N ASP A 409 33.80 19.69 -35.09
CA ASP A 409 33.34 18.83 -36.21
C ASP A 409 31.82 18.81 -36.46
N ASP A 410 31.06 19.65 -35.72
CA ASP A 410 29.60 19.73 -35.75
C ASP A 410 28.85 18.46 -35.30
N ALA A 411 29.53 17.48 -34.67
CA ALA A 411 28.89 16.27 -34.17
C ALA A 411 27.87 16.57 -33.05
N VAL A 412 26.61 16.18 -33.28
CA VAL A 412 25.56 16.24 -32.26
C VAL A 412 25.67 15.03 -31.34
N GLN A 413 25.94 15.28 -30.06
CA GLN A 413 26.11 14.28 -29.02
C GLN A 413 24.94 14.32 -28.03
N PHE A 414 24.70 13.21 -27.34
CA PHE A 414 23.65 13.09 -26.32
C PHE A 414 24.26 12.64 -25.00
N ALA A 415 23.88 13.30 -23.91
CA ALA A 415 24.33 12.97 -22.57
C ALA A 415 23.17 13.00 -21.56
N ILE A 416 23.31 12.25 -20.48
CA ILE A 416 22.36 12.22 -19.37
C ILE A 416 23.07 12.64 -18.08
N VAL A 417 22.44 13.54 -17.32
CA VAL A 417 22.86 13.93 -15.97
C VAL A 417 21.77 13.54 -14.99
N SER A 418 22.07 12.62 -14.07
CA SER A 418 21.09 12.17 -13.06
C SER A 418 20.99 13.15 -11.89
N VAL A 419 19.77 13.48 -11.45
CA VAL A 419 19.54 14.42 -10.35
C VAL A 419 19.78 13.70 -9.01
N PRO A 420 20.69 14.14 -8.12
CA PRO A 420 21.06 13.39 -6.92
C PRO A 420 19.93 13.30 -5.88
N SER A 421 19.23 12.17 -5.84
CA SER A 421 18.11 11.90 -4.91
C SER A 421 18.48 11.81 -3.42
N GLY A 422 19.78 11.93 -3.09
CA GLY A 422 20.27 12.06 -1.72
C GLY A 422 20.35 13.51 -1.20
N LEU A 423 20.10 14.49 -2.07
CA LEU A 423 20.06 15.91 -1.72
C LEU A 423 18.63 16.45 -1.60
N GLU A 424 18.50 17.62 -0.98
CA GLU A 424 17.23 18.33 -0.94
C GLU A 424 16.88 18.92 -2.31
N ARG A 425 15.88 18.36 -2.99
CA ARG A 425 15.41 18.83 -4.30
C ARG A 425 15.03 20.32 -4.33
N TRP A 426 14.44 20.84 -3.25
CA TRP A 426 14.04 22.24 -3.16
C TRP A 426 15.03 23.02 -2.30
N LYS A 427 15.83 23.86 -2.96
CA LYS A 427 16.85 24.71 -2.36
C LYS A 427 16.22 26.05 -1.97
N SER A 428 16.28 26.42 -0.69
CA SER A 428 15.90 27.76 -0.25
C SER A 428 16.96 28.79 -0.65
N LEU A 429 16.52 30.00 -1.00
CA LEU A 429 17.38 31.15 -1.28
C LEU A 429 17.77 31.96 -0.03
N ALA A 430 17.31 31.58 1.17
CA ALA A 430 17.78 32.20 2.42
C ALA A 430 19.21 31.73 2.75
N PHE A 431 20.20 32.29 2.03
CA PHE A 431 21.63 32.02 2.24
C PHE A 431 22.16 32.55 3.58
N SER A 432 21.37 33.37 4.28
CA SER A 432 21.62 33.86 5.65
C SER A 432 20.38 33.63 6.52
N LYS A 433 20.60 33.34 7.82
CA LYS A 433 19.50 33.20 8.80
C LYS A 433 18.72 34.49 9.06
N ASN A 434 19.24 35.63 8.62
CA ASN A 434 18.60 36.93 8.75
C ASN A 434 17.83 37.34 7.47
N ASP A 435 17.85 36.50 6.43
CA ASP A 435 17.09 36.73 5.19
C ASP A 435 15.65 36.21 5.36
N GLU A 436 14.84 36.96 6.10
CA GLU A 436 13.42 36.65 6.30
C GLU A 436 12.61 36.76 4.99
N TYR A 437 13.10 37.50 4.00
CA TYR A 437 12.43 37.70 2.71
C TYR A 437 12.48 36.43 1.84
N ASN A 438 13.66 35.79 1.75
CA ASN A 438 13.85 34.55 0.99
C ASN A 438 13.63 33.26 1.82
N MET A 439 13.27 33.35 3.10
CA MET A 439 13.04 32.18 3.97
C MET A 439 11.95 31.22 3.45
N ASN A 440 11.02 31.70 2.64
CA ASN A 440 10.00 30.91 1.96
C ASN A 440 10.15 30.93 0.41
N THR A 441 11.31 31.34 -0.11
CA THR A 441 11.63 31.32 -1.55
C THR A 441 12.51 30.10 -1.88
N PHE A 442 12.09 29.33 -2.89
CA PHE A 442 12.73 28.08 -3.29
C PHE A 442 12.91 27.98 -4.81
N VAL A 443 14.01 27.36 -5.23
CA VAL A 443 14.30 26.95 -6.62
C VAL A 443 14.50 25.42 -6.66
N SER A 444 14.28 24.79 -7.81
CA SER A 444 14.53 23.35 -7.96
C SER A 444 16.01 23.02 -8.15
N LEU A 445 16.40 21.82 -7.74
CA LEU A 445 17.73 21.28 -7.99
C LEU A 445 17.96 21.02 -9.48
N GLU A 446 16.92 20.67 -10.23
CA GLU A 446 16.97 20.52 -11.68
C GLU A 446 17.37 21.82 -12.39
N ASP A 447 16.77 22.96 -12.03
CA ASP A 447 17.06 24.25 -12.67
C ASP A 447 18.47 24.75 -12.33
N ILE A 448 18.94 24.52 -11.09
CA ILE A 448 20.33 24.81 -10.69
C ILE A 448 21.31 24.01 -11.55
N ILE A 449 21.03 22.73 -11.83
CA ILE A 449 21.91 21.90 -12.66
C ILE A 449 21.86 22.36 -14.11
N ILE A 450 20.66 22.56 -14.69
CA ILE A 450 20.47 23.01 -16.08
C ILE A 450 21.22 24.32 -16.36
N ASN A 451 21.12 25.30 -15.45
CA ASN A 451 21.77 26.61 -15.60
C ASN A 451 23.28 26.63 -15.26
N ASN A 452 23.88 25.47 -14.97
CA ASN A 452 25.32 25.33 -14.69
C ASN A 452 25.96 24.15 -15.46
N LEU A 453 25.29 23.62 -16.48
CA LEU A 453 25.81 22.54 -17.34
C LEU A 453 27.10 22.91 -18.08
N ASP A 454 27.39 24.20 -18.26
CA ASP A 454 28.63 24.70 -18.87
C ASP A 454 29.89 24.28 -18.10
N LEU A 455 29.75 24.00 -16.80
CA LEU A 455 30.82 23.49 -15.95
C LEU A 455 31.03 21.97 -16.09
N LEU A 456 29.98 21.22 -16.48
CA LEU A 456 30.06 19.77 -16.72
C LEU A 456 30.49 19.42 -18.15
N PHE A 457 30.13 20.25 -19.12
CA PHE A 457 30.37 20.04 -20.56
C PHE A 457 31.29 21.12 -21.13
N GLY A 458 32.37 21.43 -20.41
CA GLY A 458 33.32 22.48 -20.77
C GLY A 458 33.93 22.26 -22.17
N GLY A 459 33.65 23.20 -23.08
CA GLY A 459 34.10 23.15 -24.48
C GLY A 459 33.02 22.75 -25.50
N MET A 460 31.85 22.28 -25.05
CA MET A 460 30.74 21.89 -25.94
C MET A 460 29.70 23.02 -26.07
N GLU A 461 29.00 23.09 -27.22
CA GLU A 461 27.79 23.91 -27.35
C GLU A 461 26.59 23.13 -26.78
N ILE A 462 25.92 23.67 -25.76
CA ILE A 462 24.69 23.06 -25.19
C ILE A 462 23.50 23.50 -26.03
N MET A 463 22.98 22.61 -26.86
CA MET A 463 21.85 22.89 -27.76
C MET A 463 20.50 22.87 -27.03
N SER A 464 20.32 21.93 -26.10
CA SER A 464 19.13 21.84 -25.24
C SER A 464 19.38 20.98 -24.01
N ALA A 465 18.61 21.22 -22.94
CA ALA A 465 18.62 20.41 -21.73
C ALA A 465 17.20 20.33 -21.16
N HIS A 466 16.69 19.11 -20.97
CA HIS A 466 15.30 18.87 -20.58
C HIS A 466 15.19 17.80 -19.50
N VAL A 467 14.36 18.05 -18.49
CA VAL A 467 14.10 17.07 -17.42
C VAL A 467 13.22 15.93 -17.94
N PHE A 468 13.50 14.72 -17.48
CA PHE A 468 12.61 13.57 -17.54
C PHE A 468 12.65 12.79 -16.23
N ARG A 469 11.62 11.99 -15.98
CA ARG A 469 11.51 11.09 -14.82
C ARG A 469 10.95 9.76 -15.27
N THR A 470 11.53 8.67 -14.76
CA THR A 470 11.09 7.32 -15.12
C THR A 470 10.43 6.61 -13.93
N THR A 471 9.52 5.69 -14.22
CA THR A 471 8.96 4.76 -13.22
C THR A 471 9.24 3.33 -13.68
N ARG A 472 9.70 2.48 -12.76
CA ARG A 472 9.91 1.04 -12.95
C ARG A 472 8.83 0.23 -12.24
N ASN A 473 8.61 -0.99 -12.71
CA ASN A 473 7.81 -2.00 -12.02
C ASN A 473 8.44 -2.31 -10.64
N ALA A 474 7.63 -2.52 -9.60
CA ALA A 474 8.05 -2.71 -8.22
C ALA A 474 7.36 -3.91 -7.54
N ASP A 475 7.12 -4.97 -8.32
CA ASP A 475 6.48 -6.21 -7.91
C ASP A 475 7.24 -7.37 -8.58
N VAL A 476 7.79 -8.32 -7.80
CA VAL A 476 8.52 -9.49 -8.33
C VAL A 476 8.02 -10.75 -7.62
N ALA A 477 7.21 -11.55 -8.34
CA ALA A 477 6.60 -12.74 -7.78
C ALA A 477 7.53 -13.96 -7.89
N ARG A 478 8.40 -14.16 -6.88
CA ARG A 478 9.11 -15.43 -6.64
C ARG A 478 8.20 -16.41 -5.87
N ASN A 479 8.41 -17.72 -6.05
CA ASN A 479 7.67 -18.74 -5.30
C ASN A 479 8.22 -18.84 -3.87
N GLU A 480 7.36 -18.69 -2.86
CA GLU A 480 7.77 -18.70 -1.45
C GLU A 480 7.92 -20.14 -0.89
N GLU A 481 7.35 -21.14 -1.56
CA GLU A 481 7.41 -22.56 -1.16
C GLU A 481 8.77 -23.23 -1.42
N GLU A 482 9.68 -22.57 -2.15
CA GLU A 482 10.98 -23.09 -2.57
C GLU A 482 12.18 -22.49 -1.79
N ALA A 483 11.94 -21.58 -0.85
CA ALA A 483 12.99 -20.87 -0.12
C ALA A 483 13.25 -21.48 1.27
N GLU A 484 14.51 -21.85 1.55
CA GLU A 484 14.94 -22.30 2.89
C GLU A 484 15.14 -21.12 3.87
N ASP A 485 15.44 -19.91 3.36
CA ASP A 485 15.55 -18.67 4.14
C ASP A 485 14.73 -17.52 3.48
N LEU A 486 13.80 -16.95 4.26
CA LEU A 486 12.93 -15.85 3.85
C LEU A 486 13.68 -14.51 3.74
N LEU A 487 14.71 -14.27 4.56
CA LEU A 487 15.52 -13.06 4.57
C LEU A 487 16.48 -13.01 3.36
N GLU A 488 17.13 -14.14 3.03
CA GLU A 488 17.98 -14.22 1.83
C GLU A 488 17.13 -14.03 0.56
N MET A 489 15.98 -14.72 0.47
CA MET A 489 15.08 -14.59 -0.68
C MET A 489 14.57 -13.15 -0.86
N ILE A 490 14.19 -12.44 0.22
CA ILE A 490 13.79 -11.02 0.15
C ILE A 490 14.98 -10.14 -0.29
N THR A 491 16.19 -10.42 0.20
CA THR A 491 17.40 -9.67 -0.17
C THR A 491 17.70 -9.78 -1.66
N ASP A 492 17.46 -10.94 -2.27
CA ASP A 492 17.55 -11.13 -3.72
C ASP A 492 16.38 -10.50 -4.50
N GLU A 493 15.15 -10.57 -3.99
CA GLU A 493 13.98 -9.87 -4.56
C GLU A 493 14.30 -8.36 -4.70
N MET A 494 14.97 -7.77 -3.70
CA MET A 494 15.45 -6.37 -3.73
C MET A 494 16.62 -6.10 -4.69
N ARG A 495 17.35 -7.13 -5.15
CA ARG A 495 18.37 -6.99 -6.22
C ARG A 495 17.71 -6.97 -7.59
N GLU A 496 16.77 -7.88 -7.84
CA GLU A 496 16.00 -7.96 -9.09
C GLU A 496 15.13 -6.71 -9.33
N LEU A 497 14.50 -6.19 -8.28
CA LEU A 497 13.69 -4.97 -8.32
C LEU A 497 14.44 -3.73 -8.84
N ARG A 498 15.78 -3.69 -8.81
CA ARG A 498 16.58 -2.60 -9.40
C ARG A 498 16.52 -2.60 -10.93
N PHE A 499 16.47 -3.79 -11.53
CA PHE A 499 16.51 -3.98 -12.99
C PHE A 499 15.13 -4.22 -13.59
N ALA A 500 14.06 -4.13 -12.78
CA ALA A 500 12.69 -4.25 -13.23
C ALA A 500 12.35 -3.25 -14.36
N PRO A 501 11.52 -3.64 -15.35
CA PRO A 501 11.28 -2.86 -16.56
C PRO A 501 10.59 -1.52 -16.25
N PHE A 502 10.82 -0.54 -17.12
CA PHE A 502 10.12 0.74 -17.07
C PHE A 502 8.62 0.57 -17.40
N VAL A 503 7.79 1.42 -16.79
CA VAL A 503 6.33 1.39 -16.93
C VAL A 503 5.73 2.74 -17.32
N ARG A 504 6.45 3.85 -17.10
CA ARG A 504 6.08 5.23 -17.45
C ARG A 504 7.33 6.10 -17.64
N LEU A 505 7.24 7.04 -18.58
CA LEU A 505 8.16 8.16 -18.77
C LEU A 505 7.39 9.48 -18.64
N GLU A 506 7.85 10.36 -17.75
CA GLU A 506 7.40 11.75 -17.61
C GLU A 506 8.47 12.65 -18.25
N VAL A 507 8.10 13.60 -19.13
CA VAL A 507 9.04 14.51 -19.84
C VAL A 507 8.60 15.97 -19.73
N ASP A 508 9.54 16.89 -19.84
CA ASP A 508 9.25 18.31 -20.08
C ASP A 508 8.44 18.50 -21.38
N CYS A 509 7.33 19.24 -21.30
CA CYS A 509 6.51 19.59 -22.48
C CYS A 509 7.25 20.38 -23.57
N LYS A 510 8.40 21.00 -23.25
CA LYS A 510 9.27 21.70 -24.19
C LYS A 510 10.29 20.77 -24.89
N MET A 511 10.42 19.52 -24.45
CA MET A 511 11.42 18.57 -24.97
C MET A 511 11.19 18.28 -26.47
N PRO A 512 12.23 18.35 -27.33
CA PRO A 512 12.12 17.98 -28.73
C PRO A 512 11.65 16.54 -28.93
N LEU A 513 10.75 16.32 -29.89
CA LEU A 513 10.15 15.01 -30.17
C LEU A 513 11.21 13.92 -30.44
N GLU A 514 12.31 14.26 -31.09
CA GLU A 514 13.42 13.36 -31.38
C GLU A 514 14.10 12.84 -30.08
N VAL A 515 14.22 13.69 -29.06
CA VAL A 515 14.76 13.31 -27.74
C VAL A 515 13.74 12.44 -26.98
N VAL A 516 12.45 12.78 -27.05
CA VAL A 516 11.37 11.95 -26.47
C VAL A 516 11.35 10.56 -27.10
N GLN A 517 11.46 10.47 -28.43
CA GLN A 517 11.49 9.21 -29.17
C GLN A 517 12.75 8.38 -28.84
N ARG A 518 13.92 9.02 -28.74
CA ARG A 518 15.15 8.34 -28.31
C ARG A 518 15.00 7.78 -26.90
N LEU A 519 14.57 8.58 -25.93
CA LEU A 519 14.34 8.12 -24.56
C LEU A 519 13.32 6.98 -24.50
N THR A 520 12.22 7.07 -25.25
CA THR A 520 11.15 6.05 -25.23
C THR A 520 11.62 4.72 -25.84
N MET A 521 12.45 4.77 -26.88
CA MET A 521 13.10 3.60 -27.49
C MET A 521 14.11 2.94 -26.53
N GLU A 522 15.04 3.72 -25.97
CA GLU A 522 16.11 3.22 -25.09
C GLU A 522 15.56 2.66 -23.75
N LEU A 523 14.42 3.18 -23.28
CA LEU A 523 13.72 2.71 -22.08
C LEU A 523 12.74 1.55 -22.36
N GLY A 524 12.51 1.17 -23.63
CA GLY A 524 11.61 0.08 -24.02
C GLY A 524 10.13 0.35 -23.71
N LEU A 525 9.65 1.56 -23.99
CA LEU A 525 8.30 2.05 -23.67
C LEU A 525 7.44 2.30 -24.93
N SER A 526 6.13 2.49 -24.73
CA SER A 526 5.17 2.86 -25.78
C SER A 526 4.94 4.38 -25.82
N ASP A 527 5.31 5.03 -26.94
CA ASP A 527 5.03 6.44 -27.26
C ASP A 527 3.59 6.87 -26.90
N LYS A 528 2.61 5.98 -27.10
CA LYS A 528 1.18 6.32 -27.05
C LYS A 528 0.55 6.24 -25.67
N ASP A 529 1.04 5.40 -24.77
CA ASP A 529 0.35 5.09 -23.50
C ASP A 529 1.24 5.29 -22.26
N ASP A 530 2.57 5.32 -22.45
CA ASP A 530 3.56 5.38 -21.36
C ASP A 530 4.20 6.76 -21.17
N VAL A 531 4.10 7.62 -22.18
CA VAL A 531 4.72 8.94 -22.21
C VAL A 531 3.72 10.03 -21.79
N TYR A 532 4.14 10.85 -20.82
CA TYR A 532 3.36 11.94 -20.22
C TYR A 532 4.18 13.23 -20.29
N ALA A 533 3.74 14.18 -21.11
CA ALA A 533 4.37 15.50 -21.21
C ALA A 533 3.85 16.41 -20.09
N ILE A 534 4.76 17.04 -19.34
CA ILE A 534 4.45 17.78 -18.12
C ILE A 534 4.70 19.28 -18.35
N CYS A 535 3.64 20.08 -18.24
CA CYS A 535 3.66 21.54 -18.42
C CYS A 535 3.98 22.29 -17.11
N GLY A 536 5.05 21.91 -16.43
CA GLY A 536 5.44 22.50 -15.14
C GLY A 536 6.38 21.60 -14.32
N PRO A 537 6.52 21.82 -13.01
CA PRO A 537 7.38 21.03 -12.15
C PRO A 537 7.04 19.54 -12.17
N MET A 538 8.01 18.70 -12.57
CA MET A 538 7.91 17.24 -12.48
C MET A 538 7.99 16.73 -11.03
N ALA A 539 7.78 15.42 -10.84
CA ALA A 539 7.84 14.77 -9.52
C ALA A 539 7.01 15.50 -8.44
N LEU A 540 5.75 15.82 -8.77
CA LEU A 540 4.80 16.52 -7.88
C LEU A 540 4.69 15.90 -6.48
N GLY A 541 4.96 14.59 -6.37
CA GLY A 541 4.99 13.86 -5.10
C GLY A 541 5.97 14.42 -4.06
N GLU A 542 7.00 15.17 -4.48
CA GLU A 542 8.01 15.75 -3.58
C GLU A 542 7.63 17.13 -3.04
N LEU A 543 6.53 17.74 -3.49
CA LEU A 543 6.08 19.07 -3.04
C LEU A 543 5.68 19.09 -1.55
N ASP A 544 5.32 17.95 -0.95
CA ASP A 544 5.06 17.79 0.49
C ASP A 544 6.26 18.23 1.35
N SER A 545 7.50 18.07 0.83
CA SER A 545 8.72 18.49 1.53
C SER A 545 8.86 20.01 1.68
N LEU A 546 8.27 20.81 0.79
CA LEU A 546 8.22 22.28 0.92
C LEU A 546 7.37 22.69 2.12
N VAL A 547 6.26 21.98 2.36
CA VAL A 547 5.29 22.28 3.43
C VAL A 547 5.84 21.94 4.82
N GLY A 548 6.94 21.17 4.89
CA GLY A 548 7.72 20.98 6.11
C GLY A 548 8.81 22.04 6.35
N LYS A 549 9.17 22.84 5.33
CA LYS A 549 10.24 23.85 5.39
C LYS A 549 9.72 25.28 5.56
N CYS A 550 8.59 25.63 4.95
CA CYS A 550 8.06 26.99 5.01
C CYS A 550 7.61 27.37 6.44
N ASN A 551 7.97 28.57 6.90
CA ASN A 551 7.58 29.08 8.23
C ASN A 551 6.17 29.70 8.20
N LEU A 552 5.21 28.97 7.62
CA LEU A 552 3.84 29.43 7.37
C LEU A 552 2.83 28.64 8.22
N THR A 553 1.85 29.35 8.76
CA THR A 553 0.96 28.84 9.81
C THR A 553 -0.52 29.03 9.45
N SER A 554 -1.44 28.89 10.41
CA SER A 554 -2.88 29.08 10.18
C SER A 554 -3.16 30.52 9.68
N PRO A 555 -4.00 30.72 8.65
CA PRO A 555 -4.98 29.77 8.09
C PRO A 555 -4.50 28.96 6.87
N LEU A 556 -3.20 28.96 6.54
CA LEU A 556 -2.69 28.29 5.34
C LEU A 556 -2.53 26.77 5.51
N VAL A 557 -2.35 26.29 6.74
CA VAL A 557 -2.35 24.88 7.15
C VAL A 557 -3.57 24.56 8.02
N TYR A 558 -3.90 23.28 8.18
CA TYR A 558 -4.92 22.85 9.15
C TYR A 558 -4.51 23.23 10.59
N THR A 559 -5.47 23.69 11.40
CA THR A 559 -5.25 23.90 12.84
C THR A 559 -4.79 22.61 13.51
N LEU A 560 -3.56 22.62 14.04
CA LEU A 560 -2.91 21.45 14.62
C LEU A 560 -3.75 20.82 15.74
N TRP A 561 -4.09 19.55 15.59
CA TRP A 561 -4.81 18.79 16.62
C TRP A 561 -3.83 18.11 17.59
N THR A 562 -3.75 18.64 18.81
CA THR A 562 -3.13 17.91 19.93
C THR A 562 -4.07 16.80 20.40
N SER A 563 -3.74 15.53 20.15
CA SER A 563 -4.49 14.37 20.65
C SER A 563 -4.66 14.38 22.17
N LYS A 564 -5.76 13.82 22.70
CA LYS A 564 -6.10 13.86 24.13
C LYS A 564 -5.84 12.51 24.81
N THR A 565 -5.35 12.50 26.05
CA THR A 565 -5.33 11.27 26.86
C THR A 565 -6.77 10.82 27.13
N HIS A 566 -7.08 9.56 26.82
CA HIS A 566 -8.40 8.96 27.04
C HIS A 566 -8.87 9.20 28.50
N PRO A 567 -10.12 9.63 28.77
CA PRO A 567 -10.55 10.05 30.12
C PRO A 567 -10.29 9.05 31.25
N ARG A 568 -10.39 7.73 30.98
CA ARG A 568 -10.12 6.68 31.99
C ARG A 568 -8.64 6.44 32.27
N LEU A 569 -7.72 6.88 31.39
CA LEU A 569 -6.27 6.68 31.50
C LEU A 569 -5.52 7.92 32.04
N GLN A 570 -6.23 8.91 32.59
CA GLN A 570 -5.60 10.15 33.08
C GLN A 570 -5.04 9.98 34.50
N GLY A 571 -3.77 9.57 34.59
CA GLY A 571 -3.05 9.45 35.87
C GLY A 571 -3.46 8.23 36.70
N ALA A 572 -3.81 7.12 36.05
CA ALA A 572 -4.23 5.86 36.66
C ALA A 572 -3.44 4.69 36.05
N ASP A 573 -3.25 3.62 36.83
CA ASP A 573 -2.64 2.38 36.33
C ASP A 573 -3.48 1.77 35.21
N VAL A 574 -2.84 1.43 34.09
CA VAL A 574 -3.54 0.96 32.88
C VAL A 574 -4.25 -0.39 33.10
N PHE A 575 -3.66 -1.32 33.86
CA PHE A 575 -4.23 -2.63 34.12
C PHE A 575 -5.41 -2.53 35.09
N GLU A 576 -5.28 -1.73 36.15
CA GLU A 576 -6.38 -1.47 37.11
C GLU A 576 -7.54 -0.66 36.50
N VAL A 577 -7.34 0.00 35.36
CA VAL A 577 -8.42 0.63 34.59
C VAL A 577 -9.08 -0.35 33.64
N ILE A 578 -8.34 -1.26 32.99
CA ILE A 578 -8.89 -2.31 32.11
C ILE A 578 -9.67 -3.37 32.92
N LYS A 579 -9.21 -3.72 34.14
CA LYS A 579 -9.95 -4.61 35.08
C LYS A 579 -11.39 -4.16 35.38
N LYS A 580 -11.75 -2.91 35.08
CA LYS A 580 -13.05 -2.28 35.37
C LYS A 580 -13.97 -2.23 34.13
N GLY A 581 -13.66 -3.00 33.10
CA GLY A 581 -14.38 -3.05 31.81
C GLY A 581 -13.53 -2.49 30.67
N ASP A 582 -13.91 -2.78 29.43
CA ASP A 582 -13.12 -2.51 28.24
C ASP A 582 -12.92 -1.01 27.94
N ILE A 583 -11.94 -0.69 27.10
CA ILE A 583 -11.61 0.69 26.70
C ILE A 583 -11.47 0.78 25.19
N LEU A 584 -12.30 1.61 24.55
CA LEU A 584 -12.17 1.94 23.13
C LEU A 584 -11.28 3.17 22.92
N LEU A 585 -10.09 2.95 22.38
CA LEU A 585 -9.18 3.99 21.90
C LEU A 585 -9.57 4.39 20.47
N HIS A 586 -9.53 5.68 20.16
CA HIS A 586 -9.94 6.23 18.86
C HIS A 586 -8.91 7.27 18.40
N HIS A 587 -7.91 6.81 17.65
CA HIS A 587 -6.87 7.66 17.08
C HIS A 587 -7.41 8.42 15.85
N PRO A 588 -6.88 9.61 15.54
CA PRO A 588 -5.87 10.37 16.27
C PRO A 588 -6.50 11.29 17.34
N TYR A 589 -7.80 11.15 17.64
CA TYR A 589 -8.51 11.97 18.63
C TYR A 589 -7.96 11.69 20.04
N HIS A 590 -7.81 10.41 20.38
CA HIS A 590 -7.06 9.92 21.52
C HIS A 590 -5.57 9.76 21.20
N SER A 591 -4.70 10.09 22.15
CA SER A 591 -3.24 10.04 22.01
C SER A 591 -2.71 8.61 22.09
N PHE A 592 -2.03 8.15 21.04
CA PHE A 592 -1.35 6.85 20.99
C PHE A 592 -0.28 6.71 22.08
N VAL A 593 0.48 7.80 22.33
CA VAL A 593 1.54 7.85 23.35
C VAL A 593 0.97 7.54 24.74
N THR A 594 -0.12 8.19 25.13
CA THR A 594 -0.75 8.02 26.46
C THR A 594 -1.87 6.97 26.48
N SER A 595 -1.81 5.99 25.57
CA SER A 595 -2.69 4.81 25.57
C SER A 595 -1.99 3.54 25.07
N THR A 596 -2.05 3.20 23.78
CA THR A 596 -1.48 1.96 23.23
C THR A 596 0.04 1.84 23.45
N GLN A 597 0.80 2.93 23.31
CA GLN A 597 2.23 2.93 23.63
C GLN A 597 2.46 2.75 25.14
N HIS A 598 1.77 3.55 25.96
CA HIS A 598 1.85 3.48 27.42
C HIS A 598 1.49 2.09 27.98
N PHE A 599 0.55 1.36 27.36
CA PHE A 599 0.22 -0.02 27.71
C PHE A 599 1.42 -0.97 27.57
N VAL A 600 2.18 -0.84 26.47
CA VAL A 600 3.41 -1.65 26.27
C VAL A 600 4.53 -1.20 27.19
N GLU A 601 4.69 0.11 27.41
CA GLU A 601 5.69 0.65 28.36
C GLU A 601 5.39 0.23 29.80
N ALA A 602 4.12 0.23 30.23
CA ALA A 602 3.71 -0.28 31.53
C ALA A 602 3.98 -1.79 31.64
N ALA A 603 3.63 -2.56 30.61
CA ALA A 603 3.89 -4.00 30.59
C ALA A 603 5.40 -4.36 30.64
N ALA A 604 6.25 -3.55 30.01
CA ALA A 604 7.70 -3.73 30.04
C ALA A 604 8.28 -3.44 31.43
N ASN A 605 7.79 -2.40 32.12
CA ASN A 605 8.32 -1.96 33.41
C ASN A 605 7.73 -2.73 34.62
N ASP A 606 6.50 -3.26 34.53
CA ASP A 606 5.84 -3.93 35.67
C ASP A 606 6.51 -5.29 36.00
N PRO A 607 6.99 -5.52 37.24
CA PRO A 607 7.57 -6.81 37.66
C PRO A 607 6.54 -7.94 37.80
N LYS A 608 5.23 -7.65 37.85
CA LYS A 608 4.17 -8.67 37.82
C LYS A 608 3.97 -9.27 36.43
N VAL A 609 4.43 -8.63 35.35
CA VAL A 609 4.26 -9.15 33.98
C VAL A 609 5.26 -10.27 33.69
N ALA A 610 4.74 -11.43 33.30
CA ALA A 610 5.52 -12.63 32.99
C ALA A 610 5.84 -12.78 31.50
N ALA A 611 4.91 -12.37 30.62
CA ALA A 611 5.08 -12.48 29.17
C ALA A 611 4.38 -11.36 28.41
N ILE A 612 4.92 -11.02 27.23
CA ILE A 612 4.33 -10.11 26.25
C ILE A 612 4.39 -10.77 24.87
N LYS A 613 3.28 -10.75 24.12
CA LYS A 613 3.26 -11.16 22.70
C LYS A 613 2.78 -10.00 21.83
N ALA A 614 3.40 -9.78 20.68
CA ALA A 614 3.06 -8.66 19.79
C ALA A 614 3.16 -9.02 18.30
N THR A 615 2.25 -8.49 17.48
CA THR A 615 2.34 -8.55 16.01
C THR A 615 2.79 -7.19 15.45
N LEU A 616 3.99 -7.11 14.88
CA LEU A 616 4.54 -5.86 14.33
C LEU A 616 4.42 -5.81 12.80
N TYR A 617 3.57 -4.91 12.33
CA TYR A 617 3.37 -4.59 10.92
C TYR A 617 3.73 -3.12 10.66
N ARG A 618 4.83 -2.87 9.93
CA ARG A 618 5.37 -1.55 9.52
C ARG A 618 5.69 -0.60 10.69
N THR A 619 6.86 -0.78 11.28
CA THR A 619 7.37 0.02 12.40
C THR A 619 8.74 0.64 12.06
N ASN A 620 9.18 1.67 12.79
CA ASN A 620 10.51 2.29 12.63
C ASN A 620 11.49 1.75 13.68
N ASN A 621 12.79 1.68 13.37
CA ASN A 621 13.84 1.16 14.27
C ASN A 621 13.92 1.90 15.63
N ASP A 622 13.54 3.18 15.64
CA ASP A 622 13.49 4.07 16.81
C ASP A 622 12.11 4.10 17.49
N SER A 623 11.25 3.11 17.21
CA SER A 623 9.91 3.07 17.83
C SER A 623 10.00 2.83 19.34
N PRO A 624 9.28 3.61 20.16
CA PRO A 624 9.15 3.35 21.59
C PRO A 624 8.59 1.96 21.88
N VAL A 625 7.69 1.43 21.03
CA VAL A 625 7.09 0.09 21.19
C VAL A 625 8.15 -1.01 21.08
N ILE A 626 9.05 -0.91 20.09
CA ILE A 626 10.17 -1.86 19.92
C ILE A 626 11.16 -1.72 21.08
N SER A 627 11.42 -0.49 21.51
CA SER A 627 12.33 -0.20 22.61
C SER A 627 11.78 -0.67 23.97
N ALA A 628 10.47 -0.71 24.14
CA ALA A 628 9.81 -1.29 25.32
C ALA A 628 9.79 -2.83 25.27
N LEU A 629 9.59 -3.44 24.10
CA LEU A 629 9.66 -4.90 23.93
C LEU A 629 11.08 -5.43 24.18
N ALA A 630 12.12 -4.77 23.68
CA ALA A 630 13.51 -5.10 23.97
C ALA A 630 13.79 -5.05 25.48
N LYS A 631 13.45 -3.93 26.14
CA LYS A 631 13.58 -3.77 27.61
C LYS A 631 12.81 -4.81 28.42
N ALA A 632 11.68 -5.31 27.92
CA ALA A 632 10.93 -6.37 28.58
C ALA A 632 11.70 -7.70 28.55
N ALA A 633 12.36 -8.03 27.43
CA ALA A 633 13.19 -9.23 27.30
C ALA A 633 14.50 -9.11 28.10
N GLU A 634 15.17 -7.95 28.05
CA GLU A 634 16.33 -7.60 28.90
C GLU A 634 15.99 -7.76 30.40
N ALA A 635 14.76 -7.41 30.80
CA ALA A 635 14.23 -7.60 32.15
C ALA A 635 13.72 -9.03 32.46
N GLY A 636 14.04 -10.02 31.62
CA GLY A 636 13.74 -11.43 31.83
C GLY A 636 12.29 -11.86 31.59
N LYS A 637 11.45 -11.01 30.97
CA LYS A 637 10.07 -11.37 30.60
C LYS A 637 10.08 -12.20 29.30
N GLN A 638 9.15 -13.14 29.16
CA GLN A 638 9.02 -13.88 27.90
C GLN A 638 8.38 -12.99 26.82
N VAL A 639 9.20 -12.44 25.92
CA VAL A 639 8.74 -11.61 24.81
C VAL A 639 8.74 -12.41 23.51
N ALA A 640 7.58 -12.49 22.86
CA ALA A 640 7.43 -13.11 21.54
C ALA A 640 6.90 -12.09 20.53
N VAL A 641 7.60 -11.90 19.41
CA VAL A 641 7.25 -10.87 18.42
C VAL A 641 7.15 -11.48 17.03
N LEU A 642 5.99 -11.32 16.39
CA LEU A 642 5.80 -11.71 15.00
C LEU A 642 6.04 -10.50 14.08
N VAL A 643 6.94 -10.64 13.11
CA VAL A 643 7.32 -9.57 12.16
C VAL A 643 6.93 -9.93 10.73
N GLU A 644 6.13 -9.07 10.09
CA GLU A 644 5.81 -9.17 8.66
C GLU A 644 6.91 -8.48 7.83
N LEU A 645 7.81 -9.27 7.25
CA LEU A 645 8.94 -8.74 6.46
C LEU A 645 8.48 -8.15 5.11
N LYS A 646 7.58 -8.83 4.36
CA LYS A 646 7.16 -8.40 3.02
C LYS A 646 6.06 -7.32 3.05
N ALA A 647 6.19 -6.35 3.95
CA ALA A 647 5.34 -5.18 4.02
C ALA A 647 5.82 -4.09 3.04
N ARG A 648 5.20 -4.05 1.85
CA ARG A 648 5.41 -3.11 0.73
C ARG A 648 6.23 -1.84 1.07
N PHE A 649 7.44 -1.72 0.53
CA PHE A 649 8.34 -0.56 0.65
C PHE A 649 8.92 -0.32 2.07
N ASP A 650 8.70 -1.23 3.02
CA ASP A 650 9.24 -1.18 4.39
C ASP A 650 10.21 -2.33 4.68
N GLU A 651 10.53 -3.17 3.70
CA GLU A 651 11.21 -4.47 3.86
C GLU A 651 12.58 -4.31 4.57
N VAL A 652 13.45 -3.42 4.08
CA VAL A 652 14.76 -3.11 4.69
C VAL A 652 14.63 -2.63 6.14
N ARG A 653 13.60 -1.84 6.43
CA ARG A 653 13.37 -1.28 7.77
C ARG A 653 12.85 -2.34 8.74
N ASN A 654 12.01 -3.26 8.25
CA ASN A 654 11.50 -4.36 9.05
C ASN A 654 12.61 -5.37 9.42
N MET A 655 13.54 -5.67 8.51
CA MET A 655 14.75 -6.46 8.83
C MET A 655 15.59 -5.78 9.93
N GLY A 656 15.86 -4.48 9.78
CA GLY A 656 16.72 -3.73 10.70
C GLY A 656 16.22 -3.63 12.15
N PHE A 657 14.91 -3.79 12.41
CA PHE A 657 14.39 -3.88 13.77
C PHE A 657 14.09 -5.30 14.26
N ALA A 658 13.96 -6.28 13.36
CA ALA A 658 13.85 -7.69 13.74
C ALA A 658 15.13 -8.14 14.46
N GLN A 659 16.30 -7.88 13.85
CA GLN A 659 17.61 -8.14 14.46
C GLN A 659 17.73 -7.51 15.84
N LYS A 660 17.38 -6.22 15.99
CA LYS A 660 17.42 -5.48 17.26
C LYS A 660 16.54 -6.10 18.37
N LEU A 661 15.50 -6.87 18.02
CA LEU A 661 14.67 -7.60 18.98
C LEU A 661 15.28 -8.98 19.31
N GLU A 662 15.83 -9.69 18.32
CA GLU A 662 16.58 -10.94 18.52
C GLU A 662 17.79 -10.72 19.43
N ASP A 663 18.58 -9.68 19.16
CA ASP A 663 19.77 -9.27 19.93
C ASP A 663 19.42 -8.95 21.41
N ALA A 664 18.20 -8.48 21.65
CA ALA A 664 17.67 -8.19 23.00
C ALA A 664 17.03 -9.42 23.68
N GLY A 665 17.07 -10.60 23.06
CA GLY A 665 16.51 -11.85 23.61
C GLY A 665 15.00 -12.03 23.40
N CYS A 666 14.37 -11.27 22.51
CA CYS A 666 12.99 -11.56 22.10
C CYS A 666 12.96 -12.79 21.18
N ASN A 667 11.95 -13.66 21.36
CA ASN A 667 11.66 -14.72 20.41
C ASN A 667 10.96 -14.09 19.19
N VAL A 668 11.73 -13.78 18.15
CA VAL A 668 11.20 -13.22 16.89
C VAL A 668 10.78 -14.37 15.97
N ALA A 669 9.55 -14.28 15.49
CA ALA A 669 9.00 -15.15 14.46
C ALA A 669 8.68 -14.34 13.20
N TYR A 670 8.85 -14.96 12.05
CA TYR A 670 8.46 -14.39 10.76
C TYR A 670 7.09 -14.92 10.32
N GLY A 671 6.41 -14.20 9.43
CA GLY A 671 5.06 -14.55 8.97
C GLY A 671 4.95 -15.94 8.34
N LEU A 672 3.75 -16.53 8.38
CA LEU A 672 3.46 -17.82 7.76
C LEU A 672 3.69 -17.76 6.24
N VAL A 673 4.39 -18.74 5.67
CA VAL A 673 4.66 -18.83 4.22
C VAL A 673 3.36 -18.73 3.42
N GLY A 674 3.33 -17.86 2.40
CA GLY A 674 2.14 -17.61 1.57
C GLY A 674 1.02 -16.76 2.20
N LEU A 675 1.12 -16.39 3.50
CA LEU A 675 0.10 -15.60 4.21
C LEU A 675 0.70 -14.39 4.92
N LYS A 676 0.34 -13.17 4.47
CA LYS A 676 0.85 -11.95 5.11
C LYS A 676 0.13 -11.64 6.42
N THR A 677 0.87 -11.46 7.50
CA THR A 677 0.30 -11.12 8.81
C THR A 677 -0.08 -9.65 8.82
N HIS A 678 -1.35 -9.35 9.04
CA HIS A 678 -1.88 -7.99 9.03
C HIS A 678 -2.85 -7.69 10.18
N CYS A 679 -3.15 -8.66 11.05
CA CYS A 679 -3.70 -8.40 12.38
C CYS A 679 -2.79 -7.47 13.22
N LYS A 680 -3.39 -6.75 14.19
CA LYS A 680 -2.66 -5.96 15.18
C LYS A 680 -3.14 -6.33 16.58
N CYS A 681 -2.43 -7.28 17.16
CA CYS A 681 -2.71 -7.82 18.49
C CYS A 681 -1.47 -7.65 19.39
N ILE A 682 -1.69 -7.22 20.62
CA ILE A 682 -0.72 -7.32 21.72
C ILE A 682 -1.40 -8.05 22.87
N MET A 683 -0.68 -8.96 23.51
CA MET A 683 -1.10 -9.75 24.66
C MET A 683 -0.10 -9.53 25.78
N VAL A 684 -0.57 -9.25 26.99
CA VAL A 684 0.25 -9.11 28.20
C VAL A 684 -0.27 -10.09 29.24
N VAL A 685 0.60 -10.94 29.76
CA VAL A 685 0.27 -11.92 30.82
C VAL A 685 0.87 -11.46 32.13
N ARG A 686 0.01 -11.14 33.11
CA ARG A 686 0.35 -10.52 34.39
C ARG A 686 -0.04 -11.43 35.56
N LYS A 687 0.82 -11.48 36.58
CA LYS A 687 0.56 -12.14 37.86
C LYS A 687 -0.31 -11.21 38.72
N GLU A 688 -1.59 -11.52 38.76
CA GLU A 688 -2.55 -10.93 39.68
C GLU A 688 -2.68 -11.78 40.94
N ASP A 689 -3.38 -11.25 41.94
CA ASP A 689 -3.51 -11.91 43.24
C ASP A 689 -4.42 -13.15 43.17
N ASP A 690 -5.21 -13.29 42.09
CA ASP A 690 -6.03 -14.46 41.73
C ASP A 690 -5.38 -15.42 40.70
N GLY A 691 -4.16 -15.12 40.22
CA GLY A 691 -3.42 -15.99 39.30
C GLY A 691 -2.83 -15.27 38.09
N LEU A 692 -2.74 -15.97 36.94
CA LEU A 692 -2.30 -15.35 35.68
C LEU A 692 -3.50 -14.76 34.94
N ARG A 693 -3.52 -13.43 34.79
CA ARG A 693 -4.53 -12.70 34.01
C ARG A 693 -3.94 -12.23 32.68
N THR A 694 -4.75 -12.26 31.64
CA THR A 694 -4.39 -11.76 30.30
C THR A 694 -5.02 -10.39 30.07
N TYR A 695 -4.25 -9.48 29.48
CA TYR A 695 -4.70 -8.21 28.94
C TYR A 695 -4.40 -8.18 27.44
N VAL A 696 -5.36 -7.73 26.63
CA VAL A 696 -5.21 -7.67 25.17
C VAL A 696 -5.41 -6.25 24.64
N HIS A 697 -4.68 -5.92 23.58
CA HIS A 697 -4.96 -4.80 22.69
C HIS A 697 -5.26 -5.37 21.29
N ILE A 698 -6.42 -5.03 20.71
CA ILE A 698 -6.81 -5.41 19.34
C ILE A 698 -7.05 -4.12 18.54
N GLY A 699 -6.23 -3.89 17.51
CA GLY A 699 -6.24 -2.65 16.73
C GLY A 699 -6.68 -2.80 15.27
N THR A 700 -7.31 -1.75 14.74
CA THR A 700 -7.50 -1.57 13.29
C THR A 700 -6.20 -1.08 12.61
N GLY A 701 -5.38 -0.34 13.37
CA GLY A 701 -4.17 0.37 12.92
C GLY A 701 -2.85 -0.22 13.40
N ASN A 702 -1.75 0.29 12.84
CA ASN A 702 -0.38 -0.17 13.11
C ASN A 702 0.20 0.44 14.40
N TYR A 703 1.16 -0.24 15.02
CA TYR A 703 1.88 0.22 16.22
C TYR A 703 2.96 1.28 15.93
N ASN A 704 2.57 2.37 15.26
CA ASN A 704 3.47 3.44 14.82
C ASN A 704 2.89 4.83 15.20
N PRO A 705 3.51 5.57 16.13
CA PRO A 705 3.03 6.89 16.56
C PRO A 705 2.87 7.91 15.43
N ARG A 706 3.65 7.79 14.34
CA ARG A 706 3.56 8.71 13.18
C ARG A 706 2.32 8.45 12.32
N THR A 707 1.87 7.20 12.18
CA THR A 707 0.60 6.93 11.46
C THR A 707 -0.60 7.22 12.36
N ALA A 708 -0.50 6.92 13.66
CA ALA A 708 -1.58 7.13 14.64
C ALA A 708 -1.90 8.62 14.94
N SER A 709 -1.20 9.58 14.33
CA SER A 709 -1.55 11.01 14.35
C SER A 709 -2.26 11.50 13.09
N VAL A 710 -2.22 10.74 11.98
CA VAL A 710 -2.79 11.09 10.67
C VAL A 710 -3.79 10.07 10.11
N TYR A 711 -3.85 8.85 10.66
CA TYR A 711 -4.85 7.83 10.31
C TYR A 711 -5.92 7.79 11.41
N THR A 712 -7.18 7.57 11.03
CA THR A 712 -8.25 7.29 12.01
C THR A 712 -8.36 5.79 12.24
N ASP A 713 -8.18 5.36 13.49
CA ASP A 713 -8.02 3.96 13.88
C ASP A 713 -8.60 3.71 15.27
N PHE A 714 -9.18 2.51 15.48
CA PHE A 714 -9.62 2.05 16.78
C PHE A 714 -8.65 1.04 17.41
N GLY A 715 -8.59 1.02 18.73
CA GLY A 715 -7.90 0.01 19.54
C GLY A 715 -8.74 -0.37 20.74
N LEU A 716 -9.14 -1.64 20.84
CA LEU A 716 -9.83 -2.19 22.00
C LEU A 716 -8.80 -2.67 23.02
N LEU A 717 -8.84 -2.16 24.24
CA LEU A 717 -8.14 -2.72 25.40
C LEU A 717 -9.13 -3.51 26.26
N SER A 718 -8.83 -4.77 26.53
CA SER A 718 -9.69 -5.70 27.29
C SER A 718 -8.89 -6.60 28.23
N CYS A 719 -9.56 -7.16 29.25
CA CYS A 719 -9.10 -8.33 29.99
C CYS A 719 -10.16 -9.44 30.07
N ASP A 720 -11.07 -9.48 29.08
CA ASP A 720 -12.00 -10.59 28.87
C ASP A 720 -11.23 -11.92 28.72
N PRO A 721 -11.66 -13.01 29.40
CA PRO A 721 -10.93 -14.26 29.41
C PRO A 721 -10.96 -14.98 28.06
N ASP A 722 -12.06 -14.88 27.30
CA ASP A 722 -12.23 -15.59 26.03
C ASP A 722 -11.46 -14.90 24.90
N LEU A 723 -11.46 -13.56 24.85
CA LEU A 723 -10.55 -12.77 24.01
C LEU A 723 -9.08 -13.03 24.40
N GLY A 724 -8.79 -13.16 25.69
CA GLY A 724 -7.47 -13.53 26.19
C GLY A 724 -7.00 -14.91 25.69
N MET A 725 -7.87 -15.91 25.72
CA MET A 725 -7.59 -17.24 25.18
C MET A 725 -7.52 -17.26 23.66
N ASP A 726 -8.41 -16.56 22.95
CA ASP A 726 -8.41 -16.50 21.49
C ASP A 726 -7.17 -15.80 20.94
N VAL A 727 -6.71 -14.71 21.55
CA VAL A 727 -5.43 -14.07 21.19
C VAL A 727 -4.26 -15.01 21.51
N ALA A 728 -4.32 -15.78 22.60
CA ALA A 728 -3.30 -16.79 22.89
C ALA A 728 -3.26 -17.90 21.83
N ASP A 729 -4.42 -18.38 21.38
CA ASP A 729 -4.61 -19.40 20.34
C ASP A 729 -4.18 -18.90 18.96
N LEU A 730 -4.46 -17.63 18.64
CA LEU A 730 -3.95 -16.93 17.45
C LEU A 730 -2.41 -16.90 17.44
N PHE A 731 -1.76 -16.58 18.57
CA PHE A 731 -0.30 -16.64 18.65
C PHE A 731 0.24 -18.08 18.51
N LYS A 732 -0.47 -19.12 18.98
CA LYS A 732 -0.08 -20.53 18.73
C LYS A 732 -0.15 -20.90 17.24
N TYR A 733 -1.18 -20.42 16.53
CA TYR A 733 -1.34 -20.58 15.08
C TYR A 733 -0.25 -19.84 14.28
N LEU A 734 0.18 -18.67 14.76
CA LEU A 734 1.17 -17.83 14.08
C LEU A 734 2.63 -18.25 14.33
N THR A 735 2.96 -18.84 15.49
CA THR A 735 4.35 -19.21 15.85
C THR A 735 4.59 -20.72 15.94
N GLY A 736 3.73 -21.55 15.35
CA GLY A 736 3.87 -23.01 15.42
C GLY A 736 2.84 -23.78 14.60
N TYR A 737 3.02 -25.10 14.52
CA TYR A 737 2.22 -26.01 13.68
C TYR A 737 0.82 -26.31 14.25
N HIS A 738 0.14 -25.32 14.84
CA HIS A 738 -1.20 -25.50 15.41
C HIS A 738 -2.29 -25.19 14.36
N ARG A 739 -3.16 -26.15 14.05
CA ARG A 739 -4.37 -25.90 13.24
C ARG A 739 -5.54 -25.51 14.15
N GLN A 740 -5.68 -24.22 14.43
CA GLN A 740 -6.85 -23.71 15.14
C GLN A 740 -8.09 -23.83 14.24
N VAL A 741 -9.11 -24.58 14.69
CA VAL A 741 -10.33 -24.85 13.92
C VAL A 741 -11.44 -23.83 14.21
N ALA A 742 -11.52 -23.34 15.45
CA ALA A 742 -12.51 -22.37 15.91
C ALA A 742 -11.90 -21.41 16.94
N TYR A 743 -12.57 -20.27 17.12
CA TYR A 743 -12.30 -19.25 18.13
C TYR A 743 -13.60 -18.98 18.90
N ARG A 744 -13.52 -18.41 20.09
CA ARG A 744 -14.67 -18.18 21.00
C ARG A 744 -15.43 -16.91 20.64
N LYS A 745 -14.69 -15.84 20.34
CA LYS A 745 -15.16 -14.49 20.02
C LYS A 745 -14.44 -13.90 18.79
N LEU A 746 -13.18 -14.27 18.51
CA LEU A 746 -12.44 -13.67 17.38
C LEU A 746 -12.83 -14.24 16.01
N LEU A 747 -13.10 -13.36 15.07
CA LEU A 747 -13.18 -13.69 13.64
C LEU A 747 -11.76 -13.60 13.07
N VAL A 748 -11.22 -14.72 12.57
CA VAL A 748 -9.82 -14.80 12.10
C VAL A 748 -9.75 -15.27 10.65
N ALA A 749 -9.06 -14.50 9.80
CA ALA A 749 -8.75 -14.87 8.42
C ALA A 749 -7.43 -15.67 8.34
N PRO A 750 -7.24 -16.57 7.36
CA PRO A 750 -8.19 -16.96 6.31
C PRO A 750 -9.18 -18.07 6.75
N GLY A 751 -9.26 -18.38 8.05
CA GLY A 751 -10.06 -19.47 8.61
C GLY A 751 -11.57 -19.18 8.67
N THR A 752 -12.06 -18.74 9.84
CA THR A 752 -13.50 -18.58 10.09
C THR A 752 -14.08 -17.31 9.46
N MET A 753 -13.30 -16.21 9.41
CA MET A 753 -13.82 -14.84 9.23
C MET A 753 -14.80 -14.64 8.07
N ARG A 754 -14.57 -15.21 6.87
CA ARG A 754 -15.51 -15.04 5.76
C ARG A 754 -16.84 -15.74 6.06
N ASN A 755 -16.81 -16.95 6.59
CA ASN A 755 -18.01 -17.74 6.84
C ASN A 755 -18.87 -17.10 7.95
N GLU A 756 -18.24 -16.55 8.99
CA GLU A 756 -18.96 -15.78 10.02
C GLU A 756 -19.66 -14.55 9.43
N PHE A 757 -18.98 -13.76 8.58
CA PHE A 757 -19.62 -12.62 7.91
C PHE A 757 -20.72 -13.03 6.93
N ILE A 758 -20.61 -14.19 6.26
CA ILE A 758 -21.69 -14.74 5.42
C ILE A 758 -22.90 -15.09 6.29
N TRP A 759 -22.69 -15.81 7.40
CA TRP A 759 -23.76 -16.19 8.34
C TRP A 759 -24.46 -14.98 8.94
N LEU A 760 -23.70 -13.93 9.33
CA LEU A 760 -24.26 -12.67 9.83
C LEU A 760 -25.16 -12.00 8.78
N ILE A 761 -24.78 -11.99 7.49
CA ILE A 761 -25.62 -11.46 6.40
C ILE A 761 -26.86 -12.34 6.16
N GLU A 762 -26.71 -13.67 6.20
CA GLU A 762 -27.82 -14.62 6.03
C GLU A 762 -28.84 -14.56 7.17
N ARG A 763 -28.40 -14.23 8.39
CA ARG A 763 -29.29 -13.92 9.51
C ARG A 763 -30.10 -12.64 9.26
N GLU A 764 -29.48 -11.58 8.72
CA GLU A 764 -30.22 -10.36 8.35
C GLU A 764 -31.23 -10.61 7.22
N ILE A 765 -30.88 -11.44 6.23
CA ILE A 765 -31.82 -11.92 5.19
C ILE A 765 -33.03 -12.61 5.83
N ALA A 766 -32.81 -13.54 6.76
CA ALA A 766 -33.89 -14.25 7.44
C ALA A 766 -34.74 -13.32 8.33
N ASN A 767 -34.13 -12.33 8.98
CA ASN A 767 -34.84 -11.32 9.77
C ASN A 767 -35.73 -10.43 8.88
N ALA A 768 -35.23 -9.95 7.73
CA ALA A 768 -36.00 -9.15 6.77
C ALA A 768 -37.19 -9.93 6.20
N GLN A 769 -36.97 -11.19 5.79
CA GLN A 769 -38.03 -12.08 5.30
C GLN A 769 -39.09 -12.40 6.37
N ALA A 770 -38.71 -12.39 7.65
CA ALA A 770 -39.61 -12.53 8.79
C ALA A 770 -40.28 -11.21 9.23
N GLY A 771 -40.06 -10.09 8.52
CA GLY A 771 -40.62 -8.78 8.85
C GLY A 771 -40.03 -8.12 10.11
N LYS A 772 -38.87 -8.58 10.58
CA LYS A 772 -38.13 -8.00 11.71
C LYS A 772 -37.22 -6.85 11.26
N PRO A 773 -36.74 -6.00 12.18
CA PRO A 773 -35.64 -5.07 11.90
C PRO A 773 -34.42 -5.81 11.34
N ALA A 774 -33.94 -5.38 10.18
CA ALA A 774 -32.81 -5.99 9.48
C ALA A 774 -32.01 -4.91 8.75
N SER A 775 -30.73 -4.78 9.10
CA SER A 775 -29.84 -3.78 8.52
C SER A 775 -28.37 -4.11 8.69
N ILE A 776 -27.55 -3.54 7.81
CA ILE A 776 -26.10 -3.76 7.77
C ILE A 776 -25.40 -2.41 7.58
N ILE A 777 -24.44 -2.08 8.47
CA ILE A 777 -23.47 -1.01 8.20
C ILE A 777 -22.07 -1.61 8.07
N VAL A 778 -21.40 -1.36 6.95
CA VAL A 778 -20.04 -1.83 6.66
C VAL A 778 -19.12 -0.64 6.44
N LYS A 779 -18.14 -0.43 7.32
CA LYS A 779 -17.12 0.60 7.17
C LYS A 779 -15.75 -0.05 7.00
N CYS A 780 -15.10 0.19 5.86
CA CYS A 780 -13.77 -0.38 5.56
C CYS A 780 -13.01 0.43 4.50
N ASN A 781 -11.78 0.04 4.19
CA ASN A 781 -10.93 0.77 3.24
C ASN A 781 -11.15 0.36 1.79
N GLY A 782 -11.69 -0.84 1.55
CA GLY A 782 -12.01 -1.34 0.22
C GLY A 782 -12.88 -2.59 0.28
N LEU A 783 -13.82 -2.69 -0.66
CA LEU A 783 -14.83 -3.74 -0.71
C LEU A 783 -14.82 -4.32 -2.13
N ASP A 784 -14.23 -5.50 -2.29
CA ASP A 784 -13.82 -6.07 -3.59
C ASP A 784 -13.99 -7.61 -3.65
N ASP A 785 -14.20 -8.28 -2.52
CA ASP A 785 -14.42 -9.73 -2.48
C ASP A 785 -15.77 -10.13 -3.10
N GLN A 786 -15.73 -10.93 -4.16
CA GLN A 786 -16.91 -11.29 -4.95
C GLN A 786 -18.00 -11.97 -4.10
N VAL A 787 -17.62 -12.90 -3.22
CA VAL A 787 -18.57 -13.64 -2.36
C VAL A 787 -19.30 -12.70 -1.41
N MET A 788 -18.58 -11.77 -0.77
CA MET A 788 -19.20 -10.77 0.10
C MET A 788 -20.15 -9.83 -0.67
N VAL A 789 -19.77 -9.42 -1.88
CA VAL A 789 -20.61 -8.54 -2.72
C VAL A 789 -21.89 -9.27 -3.16
N THR A 790 -21.80 -10.53 -3.61
CA THR A 790 -22.98 -11.35 -3.94
C THR A 790 -23.94 -11.43 -2.74
N LYS A 791 -23.42 -11.69 -1.53
CA LYS A 791 -24.26 -11.76 -0.31
C LYS A 791 -24.91 -10.42 0.06
N LEU A 792 -24.25 -9.28 -0.18
CA LEU A 792 -24.88 -7.97 0.01
C LEU A 792 -26.00 -7.69 -1.02
N TYR A 793 -25.84 -8.13 -2.27
CA TYR A 793 -26.94 -8.06 -3.25
C TYR A 793 -28.10 -9.00 -2.88
N GLU A 794 -27.83 -10.22 -2.39
CA GLU A 794 -28.87 -11.12 -1.85
C GLU A 794 -29.62 -10.47 -0.67
N ALA A 795 -28.91 -9.80 0.24
CA ALA A 795 -29.49 -9.08 1.37
C ALA A 795 -30.35 -7.89 0.93
N SER A 796 -29.87 -7.04 0.00
CA SER A 796 -30.68 -5.96 -0.57
C SER A 796 -31.97 -6.47 -1.22
N LYS A 797 -31.90 -7.61 -1.92
CA LYS A 797 -33.06 -8.27 -2.55
C LYS A 797 -34.04 -8.87 -1.54
N ALA A 798 -33.59 -9.21 -0.34
CA ALA A 798 -34.43 -9.66 0.77
C ALA A 798 -35.09 -8.50 1.54
N GLY A 799 -34.78 -7.24 1.21
CA GLY A 799 -35.28 -6.04 1.91
C GLY A 799 -34.38 -5.55 3.05
N VAL A 800 -33.19 -6.11 3.23
CA VAL A 800 -32.19 -5.62 4.18
C VAL A 800 -31.67 -4.26 3.69
N ASN A 801 -31.63 -3.26 4.58
CA ASN A 801 -31.05 -1.95 4.28
C ASN A 801 -29.54 -1.95 4.56
N ILE A 802 -28.73 -1.39 3.65
CA ILE A 802 -27.27 -1.54 3.67
C ILE A 802 -26.55 -0.21 3.43
N ASP A 803 -25.81 0.29 4.43
CA ASP A 803 -24.92 1.46 4.30
C ASP A 803 -23.44 1.01 4.27
N CYS A 804 -22.78 1.19 3.12
CA CYS A 804 -21.37 0.83 2.88
C CYS A 804 -20.47 2.07 2.87
N ILE A 805 -19.74 2.31 3.96
CA ILE A 805 -18.83 3.45 4.15
C ILE A 805 -17.41 3.04 3.70
N VAL A 806 -17.14 3.14 2.39
CA VAL A 806 -15.93 2.64 1.72
C VAL A 806 -15.16 3.78 1.05
N ARG A 807 -14.01 4.16 1.62
CA ARG A 807 -13.17 5.26 1.08
C ARG A 807 -12.50 4.96 -0.26
N GLY A 808 -12.13 3.70 -0.50
CA GLY A 808 -11.23 3.30 -1.60
C GLY A 808 -11.96 2.75 -2.80
N MET A 809 -11.57 1.53 -3.20
CA MET A 809 -12.25 0.74 -4.24
C MET A 809 -13.52 0.11 -3.68
N CYS A 810 -14.58 0.08 -4.48
CA CYS A 810 -15.83 -0.62 -4.16
C CYS A 810 -16.36 -1.33 -5.42
N ARG A 811 -16.62 -2.64 -5.32
CA ARG A 811 -17.21 -3.49 -6.39
C ARG A 811 -18.74 -3.40 -6.43
N ILE A 812 -19.39 -2.90 -5.37
CA ILE A 812 -20.84 -2.68 -5.36
C ILE A 812 -21.20 -1.59 -6.37
N ARG A 813 -22.25 -1.85 -7.15
CA ARG A 813 -22.96 -0.89 -7.99
C ARG A 813 -24.31 -0.59 -7.31
N THR A 814 -24.56 0.65 -6.91
CA THR A 814 -25.75 1.05 -6.14
C THR A 814 -26.98 1.28 -7.02
N GLY A 815 -28.18 1.23 -6.42
CA GLY A 815 -29.42 1.74 -7.04
C GLY A 815 -29.95 0.95 -8.25
N ILE A 816 -29.51 -0.29 -8.47
CA ILE A 816 -30.08 -1.19 -9.49
C ILE A 816 -31.41 -1.73 -8.97
N PRO A 817 -32.55 -1.55 -9.67
CA PRO A 817 -33.86 -2.00 -9.17
C PRO A 817 -33.94 -3.51 -8.92
N ASN A 818 -34.46 -3.90 -7.75
CA ASN A 818 -34.57 -5.29 -7.29
C ASN A 818 -33.21 -6.02 -7.20
N VAL A 819 -32.13 -5.28 -6.91
CA VAL A 819 -30.76 -5.81 -6.76
C VAL A 819 -29.94 -5.01 -5.75
N SER A 820 -29.90 -3.68 -5.86
CA SER A 820 -29.09 -2.80 -5.00
C SER A 820 -29.75 -1.46 -4.67
N ASP A 821 -31.06 -1.38 -4.86
CA ASP A 821 -31.97 -0.30 -4.49
C ASP A 821 -32.04 -0.02 -2.97
N ASN A 822 -31.65 -1.00 -2.14
CA ASN A 822 -31.48 -0.87 -0.68
C ASN A 822 -30.01 -0.73 -0.25
N ILE A 823 -29.06 -0.64 -1.20
CA ILE A 823 -27.62 -0.44 -0.90
C ILE A 823 -27.18 0.98 -1.22
N ARG A 824 -26.56 1.62 -0.23
CA ARG A 824 -25.95 2.94 -0.32
C ARG A 824 -24.44 2.83 -0.11
N VAL A 825 -23.64 3.53 -0.92
CA VAL A 825 -22.18 3.55 -0.80
C VAL A 825 -21.70 4.99 -0.59
N VAL A 826 -21.11 5.24 0.57
CA VAL A 826 -20.55 6.52 0.99
C VAL A 826 -19.03 6.42 1.10
N SER A 827 -18.30 7.45 0.69
CA SER A 827 -16.84 7.55 0.79
C SER A 827 -16.47 8.87 1.43
N ILE A 828 -15.55 8.88 2.41
CA ILE A 828 -15.15 10.11 3.11
C ILE A 828 -13.64 10.29 2.96
N LEU A 829 -13.23 11.49 2.57
CA LEU A 829 -11.83 11.89 2.48
C LEU A 829 -11.67 13.25 3.14
N GLY A 830 -10.77 13.33 4.13
CA GLY A 830 -10.52 14.55 4.88
C GLY A 830 -9.03 14.72 5.16
N ARG A 831 -8.72 15.57 6.15
CA ARG A 831 -7.35 15.79 6.63
C ARG A 831 -6.67 14.54 7.22
N PHE A 832 -7.47 13.56 7.64
CA PHE A 832 -6.99 12.28 8.15
C PHE A 832 -7.30 11.17 7.17
N LEU A 833 -6.43 10.17 7.13
CA LEU A 833 -6.65 8.97 6.35
C LEU A 833 -7.63 8.06 7.09
N GLU A 834 -8.87 7.99 6.60
CA GLU A 834 -9.87 7.04 7.08
C GLU A 834 -9.28 5.60 7.05
N HIS A 835 -9.16 4.89 8.19
CA HIS A 835 -8.47 3.59 8.22
C HIS A 835 -9.13 2.48 9.08
N HIS A 836 -9.88 2.85 10.11
CA HIS A 836 -10.76 1.95 10.88
C HIS A 836 -11.63 1.02 10.01
N ARG A 837 -11.89 -0.18 10.52
CA ARG A 837 -12.97 -1.05 10.01
C ARG A 837 -13.96 -1.36 11.12
N ILE A 838 -15.25 -1.23 10.79
CA ILE A 838 -16.40 -1.48 11.68
C ILE A 838 -17.47 -2.21 10.87
N PHE A 839 -18.11 -3.20 11.48
CA PHE A 839 -19.24 -3.93 10.89
C PHE A 839 -20.38 -3.97 11.92
N ARG A 840 -21.60 -3.67 11.49
CA ARG A 840 -22.82 -3.68 12.33
C ARG A 840 -23.91 -4.49 11.62
N PHE A 841 -24.64 -5.30 12.39
CA PHE A 841 -25.80 -6.09 11.95
C PHE A 841 -26.97 -5.85 12.91
N GLU A 842 -28.21 -5.69 12.42
CA GLU A 842 -29.36 -5.32 13.27
C GLU A 842 -29.85 -6.45 14.16
N ASN A 843 -29.72 -7.71 13.73
CA ASN A 843 -30.05 -8.90 14.52
C ASN A 843 -31.50 -8.88 15.08
N GLY A 844 -32.46 -8.33 14.32
CA GLY A 844 -33.85 -8.21 14.78
C GLY A 844 -34.12 -7.07 15.77
N GLY A 845 -33.11 -6.24 16.07
CA GLY A 845 -33.19 -5.10 16.99
C GLY A 845 -32.15 -5.13 18.13
N ASP A 846 -31.41 -6.21 18.28
CA ASP A 846 -30.33 -6.40 19.27
C ASP A 846 -28.95 -6.31 18.59
N ALA A 847 -28.61 -5.10 18.14
CA ALA A 847 -27.61 -4.89 17.11
C ALA A 847 -26.17 -5.20 17.56
N GLU A 848 -25.49 -6.05 16.80
CA GLU A 848 -24.11 -6.48 17.05
C GLU A 848 -23.10 -5.58 16.35
N TYR A 849 -21.96 -5.33 17.01
CA TYR A 849 -20.88 -4.47 16.50
C TYR A 849 -19.54 -5.21 16.53
N TYR A 850 -18.76 -5.06 15.46
CA TYR A 850 -17.44 -5.66 15.29
C TYR A 850 -16.43 -4.61 14.81
N MET A 851 -15.16 -4.72 15.22
CA MET A 851 -14.06 -3.90 14.71
C MET A 851 -12.79 -4.72 14.45
N GLY A 852 -11.92 -4.26 13.53
CA GLY A 852 -10.63 -4.91 13.35
C GLY A 852 -9.80 -4.51 12.14
N SER A 853 -8.96 -5.45 11.70
CA SER A 853 -7.86 -5.24 10.75
C SER A 853 -8.18 -5.62 9.31
N ALA A 854 -9.22 -6.43 9.09
CA ALA A 854 -9.66 -6.87 7.77
C ALA A 854 -10.46 -5.81 7.00
N ASP A 855 -10.17 -5.66 5.72
CA ASP A 855 -11.08 -5.09 4.73
C ASP A 855 -11.79 -6.22 3.97
N TRP A 856 -12.97 -5.97 3.39
CA TRP A 856 -13.69 -6.97 2.58
C TRP A 856 -13.14 -7.07 1.13
N MET A 857 -11.83 -7.31 1.02
CA MET A 857 -11.14 -7.63 -0.23
C MET A 857 -10.64 -9.08 -0.17
N THR A 858 -10.66 -9.81 -1.29
CA THR A 858 -10.29 -11.25 -1.32
C THR A 858 -8.94 -11.54 -0.66
N ARG A 859 -7.92 -10.72 -0.93
CA ARG A 859 -6.58 -10.88 -0.32
C ARG A 859 -6.60 -10.84 1.22
N ASN A 860 -7.49 -10.07 1.82
CA ASN A 860 -7.62 -9.91 3.27
C ASN A 860 -8.38 -11.09 3.88
N LEU A 861 -9.36 -11.65 3.16
CA LEU A 861 -10.15 -12.80 3.60
C LEU A 861 -9.51 -14.16 3.29
N THR A 862 -8.52 -14.26 2.38
CA THR A 862 -7.92 -15.56 1.99
C THR A 862 -6.39 -15.63 1.95
N ARG A 863 -5.65 -14.52 1.87
CA ARG A 863 -4.17 -14.51 1.72
C ARG A 863 -3.45 -13.75 2.83
N ARG A 864 -4.12 -13.59 3.97
CA ARG A 864 -3.64 -12.84 5.13
C ARG A 864 -4.17 -13.44 6.42
N VAL A 865 -3.39 -13.24 7.49
CA VAL A 865 -3.91 -13.36 8.85
C VAL A 865 -4.40 -11.99 9.30
N GLU A 866 -5.72 -11.85 9.35
CA GLU A 866 -6.45 -10.67 9.83
C GLU A 866 -7.30 -11.07 11.04
N VAL A 867 -7.56 -10.13 11.95
CA VAL A 867 -8.41 -10.31 13.13
C VAL A 867 -9.50 -9.24 13.16
N VAL A 868 -10.72 -9.67 13.48
CA VAL A 868 -11.86 -8.83 13.86
C VAL A 868 -12.41 -9.35 15.19
N THR A 869 -12.78 -8.44 16.08
CA THR A 869 -13.36 -8.74 17.41
C THR A 869 -14.77 -8.15 17.50
N PRO A 870 -15.72 -8.81 18.19
CA PRO A 870 -16.95 -8.16 18.65
C PRO A 870 -16.61 -7.05 19.65
N VAL A 871 -17.58 -6.15 19.85
CA VAL A 871 -17.60 -5.13 20.91
C VAL A 871 -18.92 -5.28 21.65
N GLU A 872 -18.84 -5.83 22.87
CA GLU A 872 -20.01 -6.29 23.64
C GLU A 872 -20.48 -5.25 24.68
N ASP A 873 -19.62 -4.30 25.07
CA ASP A 873 -19.95 -3.21 25.99
C ASP A 873 -20.86 -2.17 25.30
N GLU A 874 -22.09 -2.02 25.78
CA GLU A 874 -23.12 -1.09 25.25
C GLU A 874 -22.62 0.36 25.08
N ALA A 875 -21.74 0.84 25.98
CA ALA A 875 -21.22 2.19 25.90
C ALA A 875 -20.17 2.33 24.79
N LEU A 876 -19.38 1.27 24.54
CA LEU A 876 -18.43 1.23 23.43
C LEU A 876 -19.15 1.02 22.09
N GLN A 877 -20.16 0.15 22.03
CA GLN A 877 -21.09 0.03 20.88
C GLN A 877 -21.72 1.38 20.52
N LYS A 878 -22.14 2.13 21.53
CA LYS A 878 -22.67 3.48 21.35
C LYS A 878 -21.64 4.45 20.77
N GLU A 879 -20.39 4.45 21.22
CA GLU A 879 -19.34 5.29 20.62
C GLU A 879 -19.00 4.87 19.17
N LEU A 880 -19.16 3.59 18.80
CA LEU A 880 -19.11 3.14 17.40
C LEU A 880 -20.30 3.65 16.59
N GLN A 881 -21.54 3.54 17.09
CA GLN A 881 -22.73 4.03 16.37
C GLN A 881 -22.72 5.55 16.21
N GLU A 882 -22.31 6.32 17.22
CA GLU A 882 -22.14 7.78 17.10
C GLU A 882 -21.18 8.17 15.96
N MET A 883 -20.18 7.33 15.70
CA MET A 883 -19.18 7.53 14.66
C MET A 883 -19.69 7.08 13.27
N LEU A 884 -20.45 5.99 13.18
CA LEU A 884 -21.13 5.56 11.95
C LEU A 884 -22.18 6.62 11.53
N ASP A 885 -23.00 7.09 12.46
CA ASP A 885 -23.96 8.18 12.26
C ASP A 885 -23.28 9.46 11.74
N ALA A 886 -22.14 9.84 12.34
CA ALA A 886 -21.37 10.99 11.90
C ALA A 886 -20.85 10.82 10.46
N CYS A 887 -20.38 9.63 10.09
CA CYS A 887 -19.96 9.34 8.72
C CYS A 887 -21.12 9.50 7.72
N LEU A 888 -22.30 8.98 8.04
CA LEU A 888 -23.47 9.02 7.15
C LEU A 888 -24.13 10.41 7.06
N CYS A 889 -23.88 11.28 8.05
CA CYS A 889 -24.38 12.66 8.10
C CYS A 889 -23.37 13.73 7.68
N ASP A 890 -22.13 13.40 7.29
CA ASP A 890 -21.22 14.40 6.69
C ASP A 890 -21.84 14.96 5.39
N ARG A 891 -21.80 16.30 5.24
CA ARG A 891 -22.32 17.06 4.07
C ARG A 891 -21.30 18.08 3.54
N ARG A 892 -20.01 17.81 3.79
CA ARG A 892 -18.88 18.67 3.40
C ARG A 892 -17.79 17.91 2.63
N LYS A 893 -17.50 16.67 3.03
CA LYS A 893 -16.38 15.82 2.57
C LYS A 893 -16.80 14.36 2.26
N ALA A 894 -18.04 13.98 2.54
CA ALA A 894 -18.62 12.72 2.08
C ALA A 894 -19.03 12.75 0.59
N TRP A 895 -18.80 11.63 -0.08
CA TRP A 895 -19.14 11.35 -1.47
C TRP A 895 -20.10 10.17 -1.52
N GLU A 896 -21.11 10.22 -2.37
CA GLU A 896 -22.08 9.13 -2.57
C GLU A 896 -21.95 8.55 -3.97
N MET A 897 -21.93 7.21 -4.08
CA MET A 897 -21.92 6.53 -5.37
C MET A 897 -23.32 6.53 -5.97
N ARG A 898 -23.44 7.09 -7.18
CA ARG A 898 -24.69 7.10 -7.96
C ARG A 898 -24.79 5.82 -8.82
N PRO A 899 -25.96 5.48 -9.41
CA PRO A 899 -26.16 4.19 -10.11
C PRO A 899 -25.31 3.98 -11.38
N ASP A 900 -24.66 5.04 -11.88
CA ASP A 900 -23.65 4.98 -12.93
C ASP A 900 -22.24 4.61 -12.41
N GLY A 901 -22.09 4.38 -11.10
CA GLY A 901 -20.82 4.07 -10.44
C GLY A 901 -19.95 5.29 -10.12
N ARG A 902 -20.35 6.49 -10.53
CA ARG A 902 -19.59 7.73 -10.26
C ARG A 902 -19.88 8.26 -8.87
N TYR A 903 -18.91 8.98 -8.31
CA TYR A 903 -19.01 9.58 -6.97
C TYR A 903 -19.36 11.06 -7.07
N GLN A 904 -20.44 11.45 -6.39
CA GLN A 904 -20.88 12.85 -6.25
C GLN A 904 -20.63 13.36 -4.83
N LEU A 905 -20.10 14.57 -4.69
CA LEU A 905 -19.87 15.20 -3.39
C LEU A 905 -21.21 15.60 -2.75
N LEU A 906 -21.45 15.17 -1.50
CA LEU A 906 -22.58 15.62 -0.73
C LEU A 906 -22.35 17.06 -0.24
N GLY A 907 -23.34 17.93 -0.46
CA GLY A 907 -23.28 19.35 -0.09
C GLY A 907 -24.50 19.79 0.72
N VAL A 908 -24.28 20.75 1.61
CA VAL A 908 -25.27 21.31 2.56
C VAL A 908 -26.58 21.78 1.89
N GLY A 909 -26.54 22.20 0.62
CA GLY A 909 -27.73 22.62 -0.14
C GLY A 909 -28.58 21.49 -0.75
N ASN A 910 -28.06 20.27 -0.90
CA ASN A 910 -28.79 19.14 -1.53
C ASN A 910 -29.72 18.42 -0.54
N MET A 911 -30.53 19.19 0.20
CA MET A 911 -31.49 18.72 1.21
C MET A 911 -32.65 17.85 0.67
N LYS A 912 -32.69 17.56 -0.64
CA LYS A 912 -33.64 16.61 -1.24
C LYS A 912 -33.29 15.14 -0.99
N ASP A 913 -32.01 14.85 -0.70
CA ASP A 913 -31.55 13.53 -0.22
C ASP A 913 -31.33 13.60 1.31
N PRO A 914 -32.39 13.48 2.15
CA PRO A 914 -32.17 13.16 3.55
C PRO A 914 -31.45 11.79 3.62
N PRO A 915 -30.53 11.58 4.59
CA PRO A 915 -29.95 10.25 4.76
C PRO A 915 -31.07 9.25 5.01
N ARG A 916 -31.11 8.13 4.25
CA ARG A 916 -32.09 7.04 4.39
C ARG A 916 -31.90 6.30 5.72
N LYS A 917 -32.25 6.96 6.83
CA LYS A 917 -32.14 6.47 8.21
C LYS A 917 -33.19 5.40 8.47
N HIS A 918 -32.84 4.19 8.07
CA HIS A 918 -33.51 2.93 8.44
C HIS A 918 -33.12 2.49 9.88
N ILE A 919 -32.11 3.12 10.48
CA ILE A 919 -31.67 2.94 11.88
C ILE A 919 -31.92 4.24 12.66
N PRO A 920 -32.40 4.18 13.92
CA PRO A 920 -32.52 5.36 14.78
C PRO A 920 -31.16 6.00 15.07
N GLN A 921 -31.04 7.31 14.86
CA GLN A 921 -29.81 8.05 15.09
C GLN A 921 -29.49 8.18 16.59
N VAL A 922 -28.31 7.71 16.99
CA VAL A 922 -27.80 7.69 18.37
C VAL A 922 -26.87 8.88 18.64
N ALA A 923 -26.18 9.38 17.60
CA ALA A 923 -25.35 10.57 17.66
C ALA A 923 -26.10 11.81 18.15
N SER A 924 -25.54 12.48 19.15
CA SER A 924 -26.15 13.70 19.69
C SER A 924 -26.34 14.76 18.60
N PRO A 925 -27.45 15.54 18.60
CA PRO A 925 -27.69 16.59 17.60
C PRO A 925 -26.55 17.62 17.47
N LYS A 926 -25.74 17.79 18.53
CA LYS A 926 -24.57 18.67 18.55
C LYS A 926 -23.35 18.09 17.83
N LEU A 927 -23.20 16.77 17.77
CA LEU A 927 -22.21 16.12 16.90
C LEU A 927 -22.65 16.25 15.44
N ILE A 928 -23.92 15.97 15.16
CA ILE A 928 -24.46 15.97 13.80
C ILE A 928 -24.41 17.36 13.17
N ALA A 929 -24.93 18.40 13.84
CA ALA A 929 -24.84 19.77 13.33
C ALA A 929 -23.38 20.25 13.15
N ALA A 930 -22.43 19.76 13.97
CA ALA A 930 -21.01 20.07 13.82
C ALA A 930 -20.37 19.34 12.61
N VAL A 931 -20.80 18.11 12.31
CA VAL A 931 -20.31 17.30 11.18
C VAL A 931 -20.95 17.73 9.85
N GLU A 932 -22.22 18.09 9.84
CA GLU A 932 -22.91 18.63 8.66
C GLU A 932 -22.32 19.98 8.23
N SER A 933 -21.93 20.84 9.18
CA SER A 933 -21.36 22.17 8.89
C SER A 933 -19.84 22.17 8.70
N MET A 934 -19.07 21.45 9.55
CA MET A 934 -17.60 21.49 9.54
C MET A 934 -16.94 20.25 8.92
N GLY A 935 -17.67 19.14 8.74
CA GLY A 935 -17.13 17.85 8.32
C GLY A 935 -16.78 16.92 9.48
N LEU A 936 -16.62 15.62 9.17
CA LEU A 936 -16.47 14.51 10.11
C LEU A 936 -15.40 14.75 11.20
N HIS A 937 -14.16 15.05 10.80
CA HIS A 937 -13.05 15.15 11.74
C HIS A 937 -13.16 16.38 12.65
N GLU A 938 -13.65 17.49 12.11
CA GLU A 938 -13.87 18.74 12.82
C GLU A 938 -14.95 18.61 13.89
N GLY A 939 -16.08 17.97 13.58
CA GLY A 939 -17.11 17.64 14.57
C GLY A 939 -16.62 16.66 15.65
N LEU A 940 -15.92 15.60 15.26
CA LEU A 940 -15.36 14.62 16.20
C LEU A 940 -14.29 15.23 17.13
N MET A 941 -13.39 16.08 16.61
CA MET A 941 -12.44 16.85 17.42
C MET A 941 -13.16 17.64 18.52
N GLU A 942 -14.21 18.38 18.14
CA GLU A 942 -14.89 19.30 19.04
C GLU A 942 -15.62 18.54 20.15
N ILE A 943 -16.28 17.43 19.81
CA ILE A 943 -16.95 16.55 20.77
C ILE A 943 -15.95 15.83 21.70
N VAL A 944 -14.84 15.29 21.20
CA VAL A 944 -13.80 14.67 22.05
C VAL A 944 -13.18 15.71 22.98
N ALA A 945 -12.88 16.91 22.49
CA ALA A 945 -12.39 18.01 23.34
C ALA A 945 -13.41 18.40 24.43
N LYS A 946 -14.71 18.43 24.11
CA LYS A 946 -15.79 18.64 25.09
C LYS A 946 -15.88 17.49 26.12
N ARG A 947 -15.78 16.22 25.69
CA ARG A 947 -15.77 15.03 26.57
C ARG A 947 -14.60 15.08 27.56
N CYS A 948 -13.37 15.27 27.09
CA CYS A 948 -12.18 15.37 27.94
C CYS A 948 -12.25 16.55 28.93
N ARG A 949 -12.74 17.73 28.49
CA ARG A 949 -12.95 18.90 29.38
C ARG A 949 -13.99 18.61 30.47
N LYS A 950 -15.08 17.90 30.15
CA LYS A 950 -16.10 17.48 31.13
C LYS A 950 -15.51 16.50 32.15
N ALA A 951 -14.78 15.49 31.69
CA ALA A 951 -14.14 14.50 32.54
C ALA A 951 -13.14 15.13 33.52
N LYS A 952 -12.24 16.02 33.06
CA LYS A 952 -11.29 16.71 33.95
C LYS A 952 -12.00 17.52 35.05
N LYS A 953 -13.13 18.19 34.74
CA LYS A 953 -13.94 18.90 35.75
C LYS A 953 -14.62 17.97 36.77
N VAL A 954 -14.96 16.74 36.39
CA VAL A 954 -15.50 15.74 37.32
C VAL A 954 -14.40 15.17 38.21
N ASN A 955 -13.23 14.86 37.65
CA ASN A 955 -12.11 14.31 38.42
C ASN A 955 -11.57 15.31 39.45
N LEU A 956 -11.41 16.59 39.07
CA LEU A 956 -11.05 17.65 40.02
C LEU A 956 -12.05 17.74 41.18
N ARG A 957 -13.36 17.81 40.90
CA ARG A 957 -14.39 17.84 41.97
C ARG A 957 -14.42 16.62 42.89
N LYS A 958 -13.98 15.46 42.40
CA LYS A 958 -13.79 14.25 43.23
C LYS A 958 -12.55 14.35 44.12
N GLN A 959 -11.50 15.05 43.70
CA GLN A 959 -10.31 15.34 44.50
C GLN A 959 -10.58 16.48 45.50
N ASP A 960 -11.33 17.51 45.10
CA ASP A 960 -11.72 18.67 45.91
C ASP A 960 -12.81 18.38 46.96
N GLY A 961 -13.19 17.11 47.17
CA GLY A 961 -14.17 16.67 48.19
C GLY A 961 -15.61 17.20 48.03
N THR A 962 -15.92 17.97 46.98
CA THR A 962 -17.20 18.69 46.84
C THR A 962 -18.31 17.78 46.29
N ALA A 963 -18.82 16.91 47.17
CA ALA A 963 -19.94 16.03 46.90
C ALA A 963 -21.16 16.81 46.35
N MET A 964 -21.73 16.31 45.25
CA MET A 964 -22.89 16.91 44.61
C MET A 964 -24.13 16.66 45.46
N LYS A 965 -24.60 17.69 46.20
CA LYS A 965 -25.91 17.65 46.87
C LYS A 965 -26.96 17.20 45.84
N PRO A 966 -27.82 16.21 46.17
CA PRO A 966 -28.83 15.74 45.23
C PRO A 966 -29.73 16.91 44.83
N ARG A 967 -30.09 16.97 43.54
CA ARG A 967 -31.17 17.86 43.09
C ARG A 967 -32.43 17.45 43.85
N ARG A 968 -33.10 18.42 44.48
CA ARG A 968 -34.47 18.22 44.96
C ARG A 968 -35.31 17.69 43.80
N GLN A 969 -36.02 16.59 44.01
CA GLN A 969 -37.23 16.34 43.25
C GLN A 969 -38.17 17.51 43.53
N HIS A 970 -38.77 18.07 42.49
CA HIS A 970 -39.97 18.88 42.67
C HIS A 970 -41.13 17.90 42.69
N ASP A 971 -41.68 17.67 43.87
CA ASP A 971 -43.06 17.22 43.97
C ASP A 971 -43.94 18.30 43.37
N SER A 972 -44.87 17.90 42.51
CA SER A 972 -46.00 18.71 42.06
C SER A 972 -47.27 17.92 42.31
N SER A 973 -47.95 18.26 43.41
CA SER A 973 -49.35 17.97 43.65
C SER A 973 -50.25 18.64 42.61
#